data_AF-A0AAU6UGX3-F1
#
_entry.id   AF-A0AAU6UGX3-F1
#
_cell.length_a   1.000
_cell.length_b   1.000
_cell.length_c   1.000
_cell.angle_alpha   90.00
_cell.angle_beta   90.00
_cell.angle_gamma   90.00
#
_symmetry.space_group_name_H-M   'P 1'
#
loop_
_entity.id
_entity.type
_entity.pdbx_description
1 polymer ?
#
loop_
_entity_poly.entity_id
_entity_poly.type
_entity_poly.pdbx_seq_one_letter_code
_entity_poly.pdbx_strand_id
1 'polypeptide(L)'
;MSDTTHTDPFADREADNYDNPIPSREYILEFLTKANVPMNRNDLFAALELSGEDHYEGLRRRLRAMERDGQLVFTRRQCYALPEKLEMIKGHVIGHKDGHGWVRPEGGLNKENDILLPHHQMRTLIHGDFVLVQPTGTDKRGRKEGRLVRILEARNAQIVGRFFLEQGYSYVVPDDSRIHKDILIPTEHREGARMGNVVVIEVTDRGTRTRGMMGKVVEVLGESMAPGMETQIAIRTHQIPHEWPDEVLKQVSGLKEEVPEEAKQGRVDLRQLPLVTIDGEDARDFDDAVYCEARKEGGWRLWVAIADVSYYVRPGSALDKEATNRGNSVYFPSQVVPMLPEVLSNGLCSLNPQVDRLCMVCEMTISDGGKLIDYQHYEAVMSSHARLTYTKVNDILQGDEELRERYQAVVPHLEQLHNMYQVLKTARDQRGAIEFETVETKFIFNAQRKIESIEPVIRNDAHKLIEECMILANIASASLVEKAKEAALFRVHEPPGEERLMGFRDFLGELGLDLSGGLEPSPTDYANLMKQIGERADKELIQTMLLRSMKQAVYNAHNAGHFGLALKRYAHFTSPIRRYPDLLLHRAIKYLIAKEQHQTQDRWTPTGGYHYSFEEMDFYGQQCSMTERRADDATREVSDWLKCEYMQDHVGEELDGVIANVTGFGFFVRLTELHIDGLVHISNLANDYYQFDPIGQRLIGESFGNIYRLGDAVKVKVLSVNLDDRQIDFELVETSRKLRGEGKTAKKRAVEAQAKAKSKKAGTRGGKAVPMVEPTKRPDKSESADSAKSKRAKSDKASKAKSRSKTAKSRTKTK
;
A
#
# COMPACT_ATOMS: atom_id res chain seq x y z
N MET A 1 -5.59 32.68 -45.09
CA MET A 1 -5.05 31.89 -43.97
C MET A 1 -3.74 32.55 -43.58
N SER A 2 -3.58 32.92 -42.32
CA SER A 2 -2.42 33.68 -41.85
C SER A 2 -1.16 32.82 -41.91
N ASP A 3 -0.12 33.34 -42.55
CA ASP A 3 1.26 32.84 -42.47
C ASP A 3 1.66 32.74 -40.99
N THR A 4 1.73 31.52 -40.50
CA THR A 4 2.44 31.17 -39.27
C THR A 4 3.40 30.09 -39.71
N THR A 5 4.65 30.49 -40.01
CA THR A 5 5.76 29.58 -40.20
C THR A 5 5.94 28.80 -38.89
N HIS A 6 5.38 27.60 -38.85
CA HIS A 6 5.53 26.69 -37.72
C HIS A 6 6.98 26.23 -37.68
N THR A 7 7.80 26.91 -36.89
CA THR A 7 9.20 26.57 -36.66
C THR A 7 9.25 25.44 -35.64
N ASP A 8 9.90 24.33 -35.98
CA ASP A 8 10.11 23.20 -35.07
C ASP A 8 11.05 23.63 -33.93
N PRO A 9 10.57 23.70 -32.68
CA PRO A 9 11.37 24.20 -31.56
C PRO A 9 12.55 23.29 -31.20
N PHE A 10 12.62 22.08 -31.77
CA PHE A 10 13.72 21.13 -31.57
C PHE A 10 14.52 20.84 -32.84
N ALA A 11 14.40 21.69 -33.87
CA ALA A 11 15.11 21.51 -35.15
C ALA A 11 16.63 21.39 -34.98
N ASP A 12 17.23 22.23 -34.13
CA ASP A 12 18.69 22.24 -33.88
C ASP A 12 19.16 20.91 -33.25
N ARG A 13 18.38 20.35 -32.32
CA ARG A 13 18.64 19.03 -31.70
C ARG A 13 18.66 17.90 -32.72
N GLU A 14 17.77 17.97 -33.72
CA GLU A 14 17.68 16.94 -34.76
C GLU A 14 18.77 17.12 -35.82
N ALA A 15 19.20 18.35 -36.10
CA ALA A 15 20.29 18.67 -37.01
C ALA A 15 21.67 18.21 -36.49
N ASP A 16 21.89 18.23 -35.18
CA ASP A 16 23.13 17.74 -34.56
C ASP A 16 23.28 16.21 -34.63
N ASN A 17 22.16 15.48 -34.76
CA ASN A 17 22.14 14.02 -34.70
C ASN A 17 22.07 13.34 -36.07
N TYR A 18 21.72 14.07 -37.14
CA TYR A 18 21.49 13.48 -38.46
C TYR A 18 21.89 14.43 -39.61
N ASP A 19 22.56 13.88 -40.63
CA ASP A 19 22.99 14.60 -41.83
C ASP A 19 21.84 15.21 -42.66
N ASN A 20 20.61 14.70 -42.48
CA ASN A 20 19.41 15.21 -43.14
C ASN A 20 18.22 15.24 -42.15
N PRO A 21 18.05 16.33 -41.39
CA PRO A 21 17.12 16.38 -40.27
C PRO A 21 15.66 16.40 -40.73
N ILE A 22 14.85 15.60 -40.07
CA ILE A 22 13.40 15.54 -40.24
C ILE A 22 12.71 16.15 -39.00
N PRO A 23 11.46 16.63 -39.12
CA PRO A 23 10.79 17.29 -38.00
C PRO A 23 10.70 16.40 -36.75
N SER A 24 10.83 17.02 -35.58
CA SER A 24 10.82 16.37 -34.27
C SER A 24 9.50 15.65 -34.00
N ARG A 25 9.52 14.69 -33.07
CA ARG A 25 8.32 13.91 -32.71
C ARG A 25 7.25 14.83 -32.13
N GLU A 26 7.67 15.77 -31.30
CA GLU A 26 6.88 16.77 -30.61
C GLU A 26 6.16 17.66 -31.63
N TYR A 27 6.88 18.12 -32.67
CA TYR A 27 6.31 18.93 -33.73
C TYR A 27 5.27 18.18 -34.57
N ILE A 28 5.53 16.92 -34.91
CA ILE A 28 4.56 16.08 -35.66
C ILE A 28 3.28 15.85 -34.84
N LEU A 29 3.39 15.63 -33.53
CA LEU A 29 2.24 15.47 -32.64
C LEU A 29 1.43 16.77 -32.51
N GLU A 30 2.11 17.90 -32.34
CA GLU A 30 1.46 19.21 -32.28
C GLU A 30 0.74 19.54 -33.61
N PHE A 31 1.38 19.26 -34.74
CA PHE A 31 0.80 19.46 -36.06
C PHE A 31 -0.48 18.63 -36.25
N LEU A 32 -0.44 17.33 -35.95
CA LEU A 32 -1.63 16.47 -36.03
C LEU A 32 -2.73 16.88 -35.04
N THR A 33 -2.36 17.41 -33.88
CA THR A 33 -3.30 17.94 -32.89
C THR A 33 -4.05 19.15 -33.45
N LYS A 34 -3.34 20.08 -34.10
CA LYS A 34 -3.91 21.26 -34.76
C LYS A 34 -4.74 20.90 -36.00
N ALA A 35 -4.23 19.99 -36.83
CA ALA A 35 -4.93 19.54 -38.03
C ALA A 35 -6.28 18.86 -37.71
N ASN A 36 -6.37 18.19 -36.56
CA ASN A 36 -7.59 17.56 -36.02
C ASN A 36 -8.29 16.57 -37.00
N VAL A 37 -7.53 16.06 -37.98
CA VAL A 37 -7.95 15.02 -38.93
C VAL A 37 -6.80 14.03 -39.15
N PRO A 38 -7.07 12.73 -39.38
CA PRO A 38 -6.02 11.78 -39.75
C PRO A 38 -5.42 12.13 -41.11
N MET A 39 -4.09 12.14 -41.21
CA MET A 39 -3.38 12.51 -42.45
C MET A 39 -2.53 11.35 -42.95
N ASN A 40 -2.51 11.13 -44.27
CA ASN A 40 -1.63 10.12 -44.86
C ASN A 40 -0.18 10.63 -44.91
N ARG A 41 0.78 9.74 -45.16
CA ARG A 41 2.21 10.10 -45.19
C ARG A 41 2.53 11.18 -46.23
N ASN A 42 1.89 11.14 -47.39
CA ASN A 42 2.15 12.12 -48.47
C ASN A 42 1.62 13.49 -48.09
N ASP A 43 0.44 13.54 -47.47
CA ASP A 43 -0.15 14.78 -46.97
C ASP A 43 0.71 15.39 -45.87
N LEU A 44 1.23 14.56 -44.94
CA LEU A 44 2.18 14.99 -43.92
C LEU A 44 3.50 15.48 -44.53
N PHE A 45 4.04 14.76 -45.51
CA PHE A 45 5.28 15.14 -46.19
C PHE A 45 5.14 16.51 -46.89
N ALA A 46 4.02 16.75 -47.57
CA ALA A 46 3.73 18.02 -48.21
C ALA A 46 3.44 19.14 -47.20
N ALA A 47 2.67 18.85 -46.15
CA ALA A 47 2.27 19.86 -45.16
C ALA A 47 3.40 20.27 -44.20
N LEU A 48 4.40 19.40 -44.01
CA LEU A 48 5.63 19.68 -43.28
C LEU A 48 6.72 20.30 -44.19
N GLU A 49 6.38 20.64 -45.44
CA GLU A 49 7.26 21.27 -46.43
C GLU A 49 8.57 20.48 -46.70
N LEU A 50 8.51 19.16 -46.60
CA LEU A 50 9.66 18.29 -46.82
C LEU A 50 9.88 18.01 -48.31
N SER A 51 11.14 17.84 -48.72
CA SER A 51 11.54 17.60 -50.11
C SER A 51 12.66 16.56 -50.25
N GLY A 52 12.66 15.79 -51.34
CA GLY A 52 13.68 14.76 -51.60
C GLY A 52 13.36 13.37 -51.02
N GLU A 53 14.04 12.34 -51.55
CA GLU A 53 13.81 10.94 -51.17
C GLU A 53 14.28 10.63 -49.74
N ASP A 54 15.38 11.24 -49.30
CA ASP A 54 15.94 11.01 -47.97
C ASP A 54 15.01 11.50 -46.85
N HIS A 55 14.41 12.69 -47.01
CA HIS A 55 13.39 13.17 -46.07
C HIS A 55 12.14 12.30 -46.08
N TYR A 56 11.76 11.75 -47.24
CA TYR A 56 10.60 10.90 -47.35
C TYR A 56 10.79 9.58 -46.60
N GLU A 57 11.98 8.96 -46.74
CA GLU A 57 12.34 7.75 -46.01
C GLU A 57 12.61 8.04 -44.52
N GLY A 58 13.21 9.19 -44.19
CA GLY A 58 13.37 9.67 -42.82
C GLY A 58 12.02 9.82 -42.11
N LEU A 59 11.07 10.56 -42.71
CA LEU A 59 9.72 10.72 -42.17
C LEU A 59 9.02 9.38 -41.99
N ARG A 60 9.15 8.45 -42.95
CA ARG A 60 8.62 7.09 -42.82
C ARG A 60 9.19 6.37 -41.59
N ARG A 61 10.50 6.41 -41.36
CA ARG A 61 11.16 5.77 -40.21
C ARG A 61 10.69 6.39 -38.90
N ARG A 62 10.57 7.72 -38.84
CA ARG A 62 10.06 8.44 -37.67
C ARG A 62 8.60 8.14 -37.38
N LEU A 63 7.72 8.20 -38.37
CA LEU A 63 6.30 7.84 -38.21
C LEU A 63 6.14 6.38 -37.76
N ARG A 64 6.97 5.45 -38.27
CA ARG A 64 6.99 4.06 -37.80
C ARG A 64 7.49 3.90 -36.37
N ALA A 65 8.47 4.71 -35.94
CA ALA A 65 8.95 4.72 -34.56
C ALA A 65 7.88 5.29 -33.61
N MET A 66 7.28 6.43 -33.97
CA MET A 66 6.17 7.03 -33.21
C MET A 66 4.94 6.12 -33.18
N GLU A 67 4.69 5.37 -34.26
CA GLU A 67 3.72 4.29 -34.26
C GLU A 67 4.12 3.24 -33.24
N ARG A 68 5.32 2.64 -33.32
CA ARG A 68 5.78 1.61 -32.36
C ARG A 68 5.61 2.05 -30.90
N ASP A 69 5.96 3.30 -30.60
CA ASP A 69 5.97 3.87 -29.25
C ASP A 69 4.57 4.30 -28.75
N GLY A 70 3.51 3.99 -29.49
CA GLY A 70 2.16 4.30 -29.03
C GLY A 70 1.69 5.72 -29.31
N GLN A 71 2.53 6.58 -29.90
CA GLN A 71 2.25 8.01 -30.09
C GLN A 71 1.30 8.25 -31.27
N LEU A 72 1.36 7.40 -32.30
CA LEU A 72 0.49 7.45 -33.48
C LEU A 72 -0.16 6.09 -33.75
N VAL A 73 -1.32 6.12 -34.41
CA VAL A 73 -2.03 4.95 -34.92
C VAL A 73 -2.13 5.03 -36.43
N PHE A 74 -1.63 4.01 -37.13
CA PHE A 74 -1.84 3.88 -38.57
C PHE A 74 -3.18 3.21 -38.85
N THR A 75 -4.07 3.96 -39.47
CA THR A 75 -5.45 3.54 -39.75
C THR A 75 -5.52 2.68 -41.02
N ARG A 76 -6.63 1.94 -41.19
CA ARG A 76 -6.88 1.13 -42.40
C ARG A 76 -6.89 1.94 -43.71
N ARG A 77 -7.11 3.25 -43.63
CA ARG A 77 -7.08 4.18 -44.78
C ARG A 77 -5.69 4.74 -45.07
N GLN A 78 -4.65 4.16 -44.47
CA GLN A 78 -3.26 4.61 -44.58
C GLN A 78 -2.99 6.03 -44.06
N CYS A 79 -3.78 6.47 -43.08
CA CYS A 79 -3.58 7.74 -42.39
C CYS A 79 -3.06 7.52 -40.96
N TYR A 80 -2.24 8.44 -40.47
CA TYR A 80 -1.80 8.52 -39.08
C TYR A 80 -2.79 9.38 -38.28
N ALA A 81 -3.13 8.92 -37.08
CA ALA A 81 -4.02 9.61 -36.15
C ALA A 81 -3.48 9.54 -34.72
N LEU A 82 -3.90 10.50 -33.89
CA LEU A 82 -3.60 10.50 -32.46
C LEU A 82 -4.46 9.46 -31.73
N PRO A 83 -3.89 8.60 -30.88
CA PRO A 83 -4.63 7.58 -30.12
C PRO A 83 -5.79 8.15 -29.28
N GLU A 84 -5.56 9.29 -28.63
CA GLU A 84 -6.54 9.98 -27.78
C GLU A 84 -7.81 10.39 -28.55
N LYS A 85 -7.63 10.84 -29.81
CA LYS A 85 -8.73 11.19 -30.71
C LYS A 85 -9.53 9.98 -31.20
N LEU A 86 -8.98 8.77 -31.02
CA LEU A 86 -9.62 7.50 -31.31
C LEU A 86 -10.10 6.78 -30.03
N GLU A 87 -10.13 7.50 -28.91
CA GLU A 87 -10.50 6.99 -27.57
C GLU A 87 -9.65 5.79 -27.12
N MET A 88 -8.41 5.68 -27.61
CA MET A 88 -7.50 4.60 -27.22
C MET A 88 -6.77 4.95 -25.94
N ILE A 89 -6.54 3.95 -25.09
CA ILE A 89 -5.97 4.09 -23.77
C ILE A 89 -4.70 3.25 -23.70
N LYS A 90 -3.61 3.87 -23.23
CA LYS A 90 -2.36 3.18 -22.90
C LYS A 90 -2.42 2.70 -21.46
N GLY A 91 -1.85 1.55 -21.16
CA GLY A 91 -1.83 1.04 -19.79
C GLY A 91 -1.15 -0.31 -19.62
N HIS A 92 -0.99 -0.72 -18.36
CA HIS A 92 -0.38 -1.99 -18.00
C HIS A 92 -1.42 -3.11 -17.86
N VAL A 93 -1.09 -4.29 -18.38
CA VAL A 93 -1.93 -5.49 -18.29
C VAL A 93 -1.83 -6.11 -16.90
N ILE A 94 -2.96 -6.26 -16.23
CA ILE A 94 -3.13 -6.97 -14.96
C ILE A 94 -3.84 -8.30 -15.26
N GLY A 95 -3.12 -9.42 -15.14
CA GLY A 95 -3.71 -10.74 -15.36
C GLY A 95 -4.57 -11.21 -14.19
N HIS A 96 -5.40 -12.23 -14.43
CA HIS A 96 -6.18 -12.94 -13.42
C HIS A 96 -6.04 -14.45 -13.58
N LYS A 97 -6.13 -15.20 -12.48
CA LYS A 97 -6.03 -16.67 -12.48
C LYS A 97 -7.07 -17.36 -13.36
N ASP A 98 -8.27 -16.77 -13.47
CA ASP A 98 -9.35 -17.28 -14.33
C ASP A 98 -9.16 -16.95 -15.83
N GLY A 99 -8.01 -16.39 -16.22
CA GLY A 99 -7.63 -16.15 -17.61
C GLY A 99 -8.10 -14.83 -18.23
N HIS A 100 -9.01 -14.09 -17.60
CA HIS A 100 -9.28 -12.70 -17.98
C HIS A 100 -8.21 -11.75 -17.40
N GLY A 101 -8.28 -10.47 -17.72
CA GLY A 101 -7.39 -9.47 -17.15
C GLY A 101 -7.94 -8.07 -17.28
N TRP A 102 -7.15 -7.09 -16.88
CA TRP A 102 -7.49 -5.67 -16.99
C TRP A 102 -6.32 -4.91 -17.61
N VAL A 103 -6.61 -3.74 -18.16
CA VAL A 103 -5.61 -2.73 -18.47
C VAL A 103 -5.83 -1.55 -17.56
N ARG A 104 -4.85 -1.30 -16.70
CA ARG A 104 -4.81 -0.10 -15.87
C ARG A 104 -4.22 1.05 -16.68
N PRO A 105 -4.96 2.14 -16.91
CA PRO A 105 -4.46 3.27 -17.66
C PRO A 105 -3.15 3.81 -17.07
N GLU A 106 -2.26 4.30 -17.93
CA GLU A 106 -1.03 4.97 -17.53
C GLU A 106 -1.32 6.13 -16.56
N GLY A 107 -0.59 6.21 -15.44
CA GLY A 107 -0.85 7.17 -14.35
C GLY A 107 -2.06 6.83 -13.45
N GLY A 108 -2.81 5.77 -13.75
CA GLY A 108 -3.88 5.28 -12.89
C GLY A 108 -3.33 4.52 -11.68
N LEU A 109 -3.68 4.96 -10.47
CA LEU A 109 -3.34 4.25 -9.22
C LEU A 109 -4.47 3.33 -8.73
N ASN A 110 -5.71 3.63 -9.12
CA ASN A 110 -6.92 2.95 -8.62
C ASN A 110 -7.62 2.12 -9.72
N LYS A 111 -8.43 1.15 -9.28
CA LYS A 111 -9.17 0.22 -10.14
C LYS A 111 -10.32 0.85 -10.93
N GLU A 112 -10.72 2.08 -10.62
CA GLU A 112 -11.95 2.72 -11.13
C GLU A 112 -11.98 2.91 -12.66
N ASN A 113 -10.80 3.00 -13.29
CA ASN A 113 -10.66 3.16 -14.73
C ASN A 113 -10.06 1.93 -15.42
N ASP A 114 -9.96 0.80 -14.73
CA ASP A 114 -9.43 -0.43 -15.29
C ASP A 114 -10.34 -0.96 -16.41
N ILE A 115 -9.75 -1.30 -17.54
CA ILE A 115 -10.46 -1.77 -18.73
C ILE A 115 -10.38 -3.29 -18.77
N LEU A 116 -11.53 -3.97 -18.73
CA LEU A 116 -11.59 -5.43 -18.76
C LEU A 116 -11.13 -5.98 -20.12
N LEU A 117 -10.18 -6.91 -20.07
CA LEU A 117 -9.77 -7.75 -21.19
C LEU A 117 -10.32 -9.18 -21.02
N PRO A 118 -11.20 -9.64 -21.93
CA PRO A 118 -11.70 -11.01 -21.88
C PRO A 118 -10.61 -12.04 -22.21
N HIS A 119 -10.83 -13.29 -21.79
CA HIS A 119 -9.87 -14.39 -21.89
C HIS A 119 -9.24 -14.57 -23.29
N HIS A 120 -10.01 -14.35 -24.37
CA HIS A 120 -9.49 -14.48 -25.73
C HIS A 120 -8.46 -13.39 -26.11
N GLN A 121 -8.52 -12.19 -25.51
CA GLN A 121 -7.54 -11.11 -25.69
C GLN A 121 -6.26 -11.40 -24.89
N MET A 122 -6.42 -12.04 -23.73
CA MET A 122 -5.31 -12.36 -22.82
C MET A 122 -4.42 -13.51 -23.32
N ARG A 123 -4.76 -14.18 -24.43
CA ARG A 123 -4.01 -15.35 -24.92
C ARG A 123 -2.54 -15.05 -25.28
N THR A 124 -2.26 -13.88 -25.84
CA THR A 124 -0.90 -13.45 -26.23
C THR A 124 -0.29 -12.43 -25.27
N LEU A 125 -1.04 -12.04 -24.25
CA LEU A 125 -0.62 -11.08 -23.24
C LEU A 125 -0.10 -11.80 -22.01
N ILE A 126 0.84 -11.13 -21.36
CA ILE A 126 1.42 -11.53 -20.08
C ILE A 126 1.14 -10.40 -19.09
N HIS A 127 0.88 -10.75 -17.83
CA HIS A 127 0.77 -9.75 -16.77
C HIS A 127 2.04 -8.88 -16.73
N GLY A 128 1.86 -7.56 -16.80
CA GLY A 128 2.95 -6.57 -16.82
C GLY A 128 3.19 -5.93 -18.19
N ASP A 129 2.63 -6.47 -19.28
CA ASP A 129 2.75 -5.85 -20.61
C ASP A 129 2.19 -4.42 -20.62
N PHE A 130 2.86 -3.50 -21.31
CA PHE A 130 2.33 -2.18 -21.59
C PHE A 130 1.66 -2.20 -22.97
N VAL A 131 0.38 -1.87 -23.01
CA VAL A 131 -0.48 -2.08 -24.18
C VAL A 131 -1.27 -0.83 -24.54
N LEU A 132 -1.67 -0.77 -25.81
CA LEU A 132 -2.68 0.16 -26.30
C LEU A 132 -4.00 -0.60 -26.49
N VAL A 133 -5.06 -0.15 -25.83
CA VAL A 133 -6.40 -0.74 -25.92
C VAL A 133 -7.41 0.27 -26.42
N GLN A 134 -8.43 -0.23 -27.12
CA GLN A 134 -9.59 0.54 -27.53
C GLN A 134 -10.82 0.07 -26.75
N PRO A 135 -11.49 0.93 -25.98
CA PRO A 135 -12.77 0.62 -25.35
C PRO A 135 -13.80 0.21 -26.41
N THR A 136 -14.48 -0.91 -26.19
CA THR A 136 -15.48 -1.46 -27.12
C THR A 136 -16.90 -1.42 -26.58
N GLY A 137 -17.09 -1.16 -25.28
CA GLY A 137 -18.40 -1.05 -24.64
C GLY A 137 -18.33 -1.30 -23.13
N THR A 138 -19.46 -1.63 -22.53
CA THR A 138 -19.58 -2.05 -21.13
C THR A 138 -20.16 -3.46 -21.02
N ASP A 139 -19.58 -4.31 -20.17
CA ASP A 139 -20.11 -5.63 -19.83
C ASP A 139 -21.46 -5.50 -19.10
N LYS A 140 -22.20 -6.62 -18.96
CA LYS A 140 -23.46 -6.77 -18.20
C LYS A 140 -23.38 -6.26 -16.76
N ARG A 141 -22.17 -6.14 -16.20
CA ARG A 141 -21.90 -5.60 -14.85
C ARG A 141 -21.50 -4.11 -14.84
N GLY A 142 -21.64 -3.40 -15.97
CA GLY A 142 -21.32 -1.98 -16.09
C GLY A 142 -19.82 -1.64 -16.23
N ARG A 143 -18.94 -2.64 -16.34
CA ARG A 143 -17.48 -2.47 -16.46
C ARG A 143 -17.08 -2.16 -17.89
N LYS A 144 -16.14 -1.23 -18.11
CA LYS A 144 -15.62 -0.91 -19.45
C LYS A 144 -14.83 -2.11 -19.99
N GLU A 145 -15.22 -2.62 -21.16
CA GLU A 145 -14.48 -3.65 -21.89
C GLU A 145 -13.60 -3.01 -22.96
N GLY A 146 -12.44 -3.61 -23.19
CA GLY A 146 -11.48 -3.17 -24.19
C GLY A 146 -11.03 -4.26 -25.14
N ARG A 147 -10.57 -3.82 -26.30
CA ARG A 147 -9.89 -4.65 -27.29
C ARG A 147 -8.43 -4.23 -27.38
N LEU A 148 -7.52 -5.20 -27.32
CA LEU A 148 -6.10 -5.00 -27.60
C LEU A 148 -5.93 -4.49 -29.02
N VAL A 149 -5.25 -3.35 -29.16
CA VAL A 149 -4.80 -2.82 -30.45
C VAL A 149 -3.40 -3.33 -30.72
N ARG A 150 -2.48 -3.14 -29.76
CA ARG A 150 -1.11 -3.66 -29.82
C ARG A 150 -0.44 -3.67 -28.45
N ILE A 151 0.64 -4.43 -28.36
CA ILE A 151 1.61 -4.33 -27.27
C ILE A 151 2.57 -3.19 -27.63
N LEU A 152 2.73 -2.24 -26.73
CA LEU A 152 3.68 -1.13 -26.85
C LEU A 152 5.04 -1.55 -26.31
N GLU A 153 5.04 -2.17 -25.13
CA GLU A 153 6.21 -2.73 -24.49
C GLU A 153 5.88 -4.11 -23.93
N ALA A 154 6.67 -5.10 -24.34
CA ALA A 154 6.59 -6.43 -23.78
C ALA A 154 7.18 -6.43 -22.38
N ARG A 155 6.60 -7.20 -21.44
CA ARG A 155 7.27 -7.53 -20.18
C ARG A 155 8.67 -8.09 -20.48
N ASN A 156 9.69 -7.39 -20.01
CA ASN A 156 11.10 -7.81 -20.05
C ASN A 156 11.51 -8.62 -18.81
N ALA A 157 10.71 -8.57 -17.74
CA ALA A 157 11.01 -9.25 -16.50
C ALA A 157 10.89 -10.77 -16.64
N GLN A 158 11.89 -11.46 -16.08
CA GLN A 158 11.92 -12.91 -15.97
C GLN A 158 10.68 -13.44 -15.22
N ILE A 159 10.34 -14.70 -15.49
CA ILE A 159 9.21 -15.39 -14.86
C ILE A 159 9.78 -16.51 -14.00
N VAL A 160 9.42 -16.52 -12.72
CA VAL A 160 9.69 -17.64 -11.83
C VAL A 160 8.54 -18.62 -11.91
N GLY A 161 8.85 -19.91 -11.91
CA GLY A 161 7.85 -20.95 -11.89
C GLY A 161 8.43 -22.31 -11.58
N ARG A 162 7.55 -23.31 -11.50
CA ARG A 162 7.93 -24.70 -11.24
C ARG A 162 8.03 -25.47 -12.56
N PHE A 163 9.13 -26.19 -12.74
CA PHE A 163 9.39 -26.99 -13.92
C PHE A 163 8.73 -28.37 -13.82
N PHE A 164 8.00 -28.75 -14.85
CA PHE A 164 7.34 -30.05 -14.96
C PHE A 164 7.81 -30.76 -16.23
N LEU A 165 7.83 -32.09 -16.16
CA LEU A 165 8.14 -32.97 -17.28
C LEU A 165 7.08 -34.08 -17.34
N GLU A 166 6.17 -33.98 -18.30
CA GLU A 166 5.09 -34.95 -18.51
C GLU A 166 5.12 -35.49 -19.94
N GLN A 167 5.10 -36.81 -20.09
CA GLN A 167 5.02 -37.48 -21.40
C GLN A 167 6.05 -36.98 -22.44
N GLY A 168 7.23 -36.55 -21.98
CA GLY A 168 8.33 -36.02 -22.81
C GLY A 168 8.27 -34.51 -23.08
N TYR A 169 7.14 -33.85 -22.77
CA TYR A 169 6.99 -32.40 -22.84
C TYR A 169 7.40 -31.75 -21.52
N SER A 170 8.21 -30.70 -21.61
CA SER A 170 8.58 -29.87 -20.48
C SER A 170 7.88 -28.53 -20.54
N TYR A 171 7.41 -28.09 -19.39
CA TYR A 171 6.76 -26.80 -19.25
C TYR A 171 7.03 -26.24 -17.86
N VAL A 172 6.84 -24.93 -17.73
CA VAL A 172 6.93 -24.23 -16.46
C VAL A 172 5.56 -23.65 -16.15
N VAL A 173 5.08 -23.94 -14.95
CA VAL A 173 3.89 -23.29 -14.37
C VAL A 173 4.38 -22.06 -13.62
N PRO A 174 4.02 -20.84 -14.04
CA PRO A 174 4.42 -19.62 -13.34
C PRO A 174 3.92 -19.62 -11.89
N ASP A 175 4.75 -19.09 -10.98
CA ASP A 175 4.37 -18.93 -9.57
C ASP A 175 3.32 -17.81 -9.40
N ASP A 176 3.45 -16.73 -10.18
CA ASP A 176 2.46 -15.66 -10.24
C ASP A 176 1.18 -16.13 -10.97
N SER A 177 0.13 -16.43 -10.20
CA SER A 177 -1.18 -16.87 -10.71
C SER A 177 -1.85 -15.91 -11.69
N ARG A 178 -1.42 -14.64 -11.78
CA ARG A 178 -1.90 -13.70 -12.82
C ARG A 178 -1.41 -14.12 -14.21
N ILE A 179 -0.36 -14.94 -14.29
CA ILE A 179 0.14 -15.61 -15.49
C ILE A 179 -0.40 -17.04 -15.54
N HIS A 180 -1.70 -17.17 -15.84
CA HIS A 180 -2.45 -18.44 -15.84
C HIS A 180 -2.04 -19.48 -16.90
N LYS A 181 -0.94 -19.28 -17.64
CA LYS A 181 -0.56 -20.16 -18.75
C LYS A 181 0.76 -20.84 -18.49
N ASP A 182 0.78 -22.14 -18.77
CA ASP A 182 2.00 -22.92 -18.83
C ASP A 182 2.87 -22.45 -20.00
N ILE A 183 4.16 -22.35 -19.75
CA ILE A 183 5.16 -21.93 -20.73
C ILE A 183 5.97 -23.16 -21.12
N LEU A 184 5.86 -23.58 -22.38
CA LEU A 184 6.58 -24.73 -22.89
C LEU A 184 8.08 -24.44 -22.94
N ILE A 185 8.88 -25.37 -22.46
CA ILE A 185 10.34 -25.28 -22.48
C ILE A 185 10.86 -26.32 -23.48
N PRO A 186 11.45 -25.94 -24.62
CA PRO A 186 12.11 -26.89 -25.51
C PRO A 186 13.23 -27.67 -24.80
N THR A 187 13.54 -28.88 -25.28
CA THR A 187 14.45 -29.80 -24.56
C THR A 187 15.87 -29.24 -24.46
N GLU A 188 16.31 -28.54 -25.49
CA GLU A 188 17.57 -27.82 -25.60
C GLU A 188 17.70 -26.61 -24.65
N HIS A 189 16.60 -26.16 -24.04
CA HIS A 189 16.52 -24.95 -23.22
C HIS A 189 16.13 -25.24 -21.76
N ARG A 190 16.35 -26.48 -21.30
CA ARG A 190 16.02 -26.91 -19.93
C ARG A 190 17.09 -26.54 -18.90
N GLU A 191 18.33 -26.24 -19.32
CA GLU A 191 19.47 -25.96 -18.43
C GLU A 191 19.64 -26.98 -17.27
N GLY A 192 19.30 -28.25 -17.51
CA GLY A 192 19.39 -29.32 -16.50
C GLY A 192 18.28 -29.33 -15.43
N ALA A 193 17.24 -28.52 -15.57
CA ALA A 193 16.09 -28.50 -14.66
C ALA A 193 15.43 -29.88 -14.54
N ARG A 194 15.09 -30.26 -13.30
CA ARG A 194 14.40 -31.50 -12.97
C ARG A 194 12.96 -31.23 -12.59
N MET A 195 12.14 -32.28 -12.62
CA MET A 195 10.74 -32.25 -12.18
C MET A 195 10.63 -31.63 -10.78
N GLY A 196 9.78 -30.63 -10.63
CA GLY A 196 9.53 -29.92 -9.38
C GLY A 196 10.55 -28.84 -9.03
N ASN A 197 11.60 -28.62 -9.83
CA ASN A 197 12.52 -27.52 -9.56
C ASN A 197 11.84 -26.17 -9.79
N VAL A 198 12.15 -25.22 -8.92
CA VAL A 198 11.87 -23.81 -9.17
C VAL A 198 12.93 -23.29 -10.13
N VAL A 199 12.47 -22.67 -11.20
CA VAL A 199 13.30 -22.17 -12.29
C VAL A 199 12.92 -20.74 -12.63
N VAL A 200 13.88 -20.01 -13.15
CA VAL A 200 13.70 -18.70 -13.75
C VAL A 200 13.74 -18.87 -15.26
N ILE A 201 12.75 -18.33 -15.95
CA ILE A 201 12.64 -18.42 -17.40
C ILE A 201 12.52 -17.06 -18.07
N GLU A 202 12.97 -17.02 -19.32
CA GLU A 202 12.73 -15.94 -20.26
C GLU A 202 11.79 -16.43 -21.37
N VAL A 203 10.77 -15.65 -21.70
CA VAL A 203 9.84 -15.99 -22.78
C VAL A 203 10.50 -15.71 -24.13
N THR A 204 10.70 -16.76 -24.92
CA THR A 204 11.31 -16.69 -26.26
C THR A 204 10.26 -16.51 -27.35
N ASP A 205 9.05 -17.03 -27.13
CA ASP A 205 7.94 -16.94 -28.07
C ASP A 205 6.62 -16.78 -27.32
N ARG A 206 5.87 -15.71 -27.61
CA ARG A 206 4.58 -15.42 -26.97
C ARG A 206 3.42 -16.28 -27.49
N GLY A 207 3.71 -17.18 -28.42
CA GLY A 207 2.72 -18.04 -29.04
C GLY A 207 1.78 -17.27 -29.96
N THR A 208 0.71 -17.94 -30.36
CA THR A 208 -0.35 -17.37 -31.20
C THR A 208 -1.71 -17.78 -30.64
N ARG A 209 -2.80 -17.52 -31.37
CA ARG A 209 -4.12 -18.00 -30.96
C ARG A 209 -4.23 -19.53 -30.90
N THR A 210 -3.35 -20.24 -31.62
CA THR A 210 -3.35 -21.70 -31.80
C THR A 210 -2.15 -22.41 -31.17
N ARG A 211 -1.07 -21.68 -30.86
CA ARG A 211 0.16 -22.23 -30.26
C ARG A 211 0.43 -21.57 -28.91
N GLY A 212 0.81 -22.38 -27.91
CA GLY A 212 1.20 -21.90 -26.58
C GLY A 212 2.49 -21.08 -26.56
N MET A 213 2.75 -20.46 -25.42
CA MET A 213 3.99 -19.70 -25.18
C MET A 213 5.17 -20.67 -25.03
N MET A 214 6.35 -20.24 -25.48
CA MET A 214 7.61 -20.94 -25.26
C MET A 214 8.62 -20.05 -24.55
N GLY A 215 9.48 -20.67 -23.76
CA GLY A 215 10.55 -20.00 -23.04
C GLY A 215 11.81 -20.83 -22.99
N LYS A 216 12.84 -20.27 -22.36
CA LYS A 216 14.08 -20.95 -22.00
C LYS A 216 14.33 -20.77 -20.51
N VAL A 217 14.89 -21.79 -19.87
CA VAL A 217 15.41 -21.67 -18.51
C VAL A 217 16.68 -20.83 -18.58
N VAL A 218 16.78 -19.84 -17.69
CA VAL A 218 17.99 -19.01 -17.52
C VAL A 218 18.72 -19.32 -16.22
N GLU A 219 17.99 -19.82 -15.22
CA GLU A 219 18.52 -20.16 -13.90
C GLU A 219 17.68 -21.28 -13.28
N VAL A 220 18.33 -22.25 -12.62
CA VAL A 220 17.66 -23.28 -11.81
C VAL A 220 17.92 -22.95 -10.34
N LEU A 221 16.88 -22.53 -9.61
CA LEU A 221 17.02 -22.12 -8.21
C LEU A 221 17.13 -23.31 -7.28
N GLY A 222 16.48 -24.43 -7.60
CA GLY A 222 16.55 -25.67 -6.82
C GLY A 222 15.19 -26.28 -6.52
N GLU A 223 15.07 -26.97 -5.39
CA GLU A 223 13.83 -27.63 -4.97
C GLU A 223 12.84 -26.62 -4.36
N SER A 224 11.53 -26.80 -4.62
CA SER A 224 10.50 -25.86 -4.18
C SER A 224 10.34 -25.72 -2.67
N MET A 225 10.70 -26.76 -1.91
CA MET A 225 10.61 -26.79 -0.43
C MET A 225 11.96 -26.55 0.24
N ALA A 226 12.98 -26.11 -0.50
CA ALA A 226 14.27 -25.76 0.08
C ALA A 226 14.12 -24.49 0.95
N PRO A 227 14.71 -24.43 2.16
CA PRO A 227 14.59 -23.24 3.01
C PRO A 227 15.14 -21.98 2.33
N GLY A 228 14.38 -20.89 2.34
CA GLY A 228 14.73 -19.62 1.69
C GLY A 228 14.27 -19.53 0.24
N MET A 229 13.68 -20.60 -0.33
CA MET A 229 13.17 -20.60 -1.70
C MET A 229 12.01 -19.60 -1.86
N GLU A 230 11.14 -19.50 -0.87
CA GLU A 230 10.04 -18.54 -0.84
C GLU A 230 10.52 -17.09 -0.97
N THR A 231 11.64 -16.77 -0.31
CA THR A 231 12.29 -15.47 -0.41
C THR A 231 12.89 -15.23 -1.79
N GLN A 232 13.55 -16.24 -2.38
CA GLN A 232 14.12 -16.13 -3.74
C GLN A 232 13.04 -15.97 -4.83
N ILE A 233 11.90 -16.64 -4.68
CA ILE A 233 10.73 -16.49 -5.54
C ILE A 233 10.20 -15.07 -5.43
N ALA A 234 9.94 -14.57 -4.21
CA ALA A 234 9.38 -13.25 -4.00
C ALA A 234 10.28 -12.13 -4.55
N ILE A 235 11.59 -12.19 -4.32
CA ILE A 235 12.57 -11.21 -4.86
C ILE A 235 12.42 -11.07 -6.37
N ARG A 236 12.31 -12.19 -7.10
CA ARG A 236 12.24 -12.18 -8.57
C ARG A 236 10.84 -11.87 -9.10
N THR A 237 9.79 -12.40 -8.48
CA THR A 237 8.39 -12.12 -8.84
C THR A 237 8.08 -10.61 -8.74
N HIS A 238 8.55 -9.98 -7.66
CA HIS A 238 8.37 -8.53 -7.44
C HIS A 238 9.45 -7.66 -8.09
N GLN A 239 10.46 -8.25 -8.74
CA GLN A 239 11.56 -7.54 -9.38
C GLN A 239 12.29 -6.61 -8.39
N ILE A 240 12.59 -7.13 -7.20
CA ILE A 240 13.41 -6.46 -6.20
C ILE A 240 14.87 -6.55 -6.65
N PRO A 241 15.56 -5.41 -6.88
CA PRO A 241 16.98 -5.43 -7.20
C PRO A 241 17.76 -6.00 -6.01
N HIS A 242 18.48 -7.09 -6.24
CA HIS A 242 19.23 -7.80 -5.20
C HIS A 242 20.71 -7.97 -5.56
N GLU A 243 21.03 -8.11 -6.84
CA GLU A 243 22.41 -8.15 -7.32
C GLU A 243 23.05 -6.75 -7.32
N TRP A 244 24.36 -6.71 -7.03
CA TRP A 244 25.13 -5.46 -7.06
C TRP A 244 25.74 -5.25 -8.44
N PRO A 245 25.49 -4.10 -9.10
CA PRO A 245 26.17 -3.76 -10.35
C PRO A 245 27.69 -3.68 -10.18
N ASP A 246 28.44 -4.05 -11.22
CA ASP A 246 29.92 -3.98 -11.22
C ASP A 246 30.45 -2.57 -10.89
N GLU A 247 29.74 -1.53 -11.34
CA GLU A 247 30.08 -0.13 -11.03
C GLU A 247 29.99 0.16 -9.52
N VAL A 248 29.01 -0.43 -8.82
CA VAL A 248 28.85 -0.31 -7.38
C VAL A 248 29.98 -1.03 -6.66
N LEU A 249 30.27 -2.28 -7.04
CA LEU A 249 31.36 -3.07 -6.47
C LEU A 249 32.72 -2.36 -6.61
N LYS A 250 32.97 -1.78 -7.79
CA LYS A 250 34.16 -0.98 -8.05
C LYS A 250 34.22 0.27 -7.16
N GLN A 251 33.10 0.99 -7.00
CA GLN A 251 33.04 2.19 -6.16
C GLN A 251 33.32 1.86 -4.69
N VAL A 252 32.75 0.77 -4.14
CA VAL A 252 32.94 0.42 -2.73
C VAL A 252 34.31 -0.18 -2.42
N SER A 253 34.98 -0.78 -3.40
CA SER A 253 36.31 -1.38 -3.21
C SER A 253 37.40 -0.41 -2.73
N GLY A 254 37.20 0.90 -2.96
CA GLY A 254 38.12 1.96 -2.51
C GLY A 254 37.84 2.49 -1.11
N LEU A 255 36.79 2.02 -0.43
CA LEU A 255 36.44 2.49 0.91
C LEU A 255 37.37 1.88 1.96
N LYS A 256 37.77 2.71 2.92
CA LYS A 256 38.55 2.29 4.10
C LYS A 256 37.59 1.85 5.21
N GLU A 257 38.11 1.09 6.17
CA GLU A 257 37.34 0.64 7.34
C GLU A 257 37.05 1.79 8.33
N GLU A 258 37.96 2.75 8.42
CA GLU A 258 37.87 3.88 9.35
C GLU A 258 37.62 5.21 8.63
N VAL A 259 36.95 6.13 9.34
CA VAL A 259 36.74 7.50 8.88
C VAL A 259 38.07 8.26 8.88
N PRO A 260 38.54 8.76 7.73
CA PRO A 260 39.80 9.48 7.64
C PRO A 260 39.74 10.84 8.37
N GLU A 261 40.86 11.30 8.93
CA GLU A 261 40.93 12.56 9.69
C GLU A 261 40.50 13.78 8.86
N GLU A 262 40.79 13.78 7.56
CA GLU A 262 40.39 14.86 6.65
C GLU A 262 38.86 15.00 6.56
N ALA A 263 38.11 13.89 6.71
CA ALA A 263 36.66 13.91 6.69
C ALA A 263 36.03 14.44 7.98
N LYS A 264 36.80 14.46 9.09
CA LYS A 264 36.38 14.96 10.40
C LYS A 264 36.54 16.48 10.53
N GLN A 265 37.41 17.09 9.71
CA GLN A 265 37.69 18.52 9.76
C GLN A 265 36.45 19.37 9.43
N GLY A 266 36.24 20.44 10.19
CA GLY A 266 35.12 21.37 10.00
C GLY A 266 33.78 20.89 10.56
N ARG A 267 33.70 19.70 11.14
CA ARG A 267 32.50 19.15 11.79
C ARG A 267 32.48 19.47 13.29
N VAL A 268 31.28 19.51 13.86
CA VAL A 268 31.10 19.63 15.31
C VAL A 268 31.58 18.34 15.99
N ASP A 269 32.42 18.46 17.00
CA ASP A 269 32.93 17.31 17.75
C ASP A 269 31.98 16.93 18.90
N LEU A 270 31.28 15.81 18.74
CA LEU A 270 30.37 15.23 19.72
C LEU A 270 30.90 13.91 20.30
N ARG A 271 32.19 13.60 20.12
CA ARG A 271 32.75 12.30 20.56
C ARG A 271 32.76 12.10 22.07
N GLN A 272 32.66 13.18 22.84
CA GLN A 272 32.54 13.15 24.30
C GLN A 272 31.09 13.21 24.80
N LEU A 273 30.12 13.43 23.89
CA LEU A 273 28.71 13.43 24.23
C LEU A 273 28.24 11.97 24.40
N PRO A 274 27.53 11.59 25.48
CA PRO A 274 27.12 10.21 25.76
C PRO A 274 26.00 9.65 24.85
N LEU A 275 26.14 9.82 23.53
CA LEU A 275 25.25 9.25 22.52
C LEU A 275 25.28 7.72 22.57
N VAL A 276 24.10 7.11 22.49
CA VAL A 276 23.94 5.64 22.46
C VAL A 276 23.03 5.23 21.31
N THR A 277 23.22 4.01 20.79
CA THR A 277 22.31 3.38 19.83
C THR A 277 21.44 2.35 20.54
N ILE A 278 20.15 2.26 20.19
CA ILE A 278 19.17 1.36 20.82
C ILE A 278 18.34 0.70 19.72
N ASP A 279 18.62 -0.57 19.45
CA ASP A 279 18.07 -1.30 18.30
C ASP A 279 17.64 -2.73 18.67
N GLY A 280 17.08 -3.47 17.71
CA GLY A 280 16.83 -4.90 17.88
C GLY A 280 18.12 -5.72 18.04
N GLU A 281 18.03 -6.88 18.67
CA GLU A 281 19.17 -7.80 18.87
C GLU A 281 19.86 -8.16 17.55
N ASP A 282 19.07 -8.37 16.51
CA ASP A 282 19.50 -8.82 15.18
C ASP A 282 20.00 -7.68 14.28
N ALA A 283 19.81 -6.41 14.67
CA ALA A 283 20.21 -5.24 13.88
C ALA A 283 21.74 -5.09 13.78
N ARG A 284 22.22 -4.58 12.64
CA ARG A 284 23.65 -4.34 12.33
C ARG A 284 23.90 -2.94 11.72
N ASP A 285 22.85 -2.35 11.19
CA ASP A 285 22.76 -1.06 10.51
C ASP A 285 22.16 -0.01 11.47
N PHE A 286 23.00 0.58 12.32
CA PHE A 286 22.57 1.57 13.31
C PHE A 286 22.51 2.97 12.68
N ASP A 287 21.32 3.38 12.26
CA ASP A 287 21.07 4.69 11.63
C ASP A 287 21.12 5.84 12.62
N ASP A 288 20.64 5.65 13.85
CA ASP A 288 20.39 6.71 14.80
C ASP A 288 21.04 6.47 16.18
N ALA A 289 21.47 7.58 16.79
CA ALA A 289 21.94 7.63 18.16
C ALA A 289 21.29 8.80 18.89
N VAL A 290 20.94 8.59 20.17
CA VAL A 290 20.18 9.54 20.97
C VAL A 290 20.90 9.92 22.26
N TYR A 291 20.69 11.17 22.68
CA TYR A 291 21.13 11.68 23.96
C TYR A 291 20.23 12.85 24.38
N CYS A 292 19.92 12.99 25.67
CA CYS A 292 19.24 14.20 26.14
C CYS A 292 19.70 14.65 27.53
N GLU A 293 19.49 15.95 27.78
CA GLU A 293 19.76 16.59 29.06
C GLU A 293 18.57 17.45 29.48
N ALA A 294 18.30 17.50 30.78
CA ALA A 294 17.35 18.44 31.35
C ALA A 294 17.90 19.87 31.30
N ARG A 295 17.05 20.84 30.94
CA ARG A 295 17.43 22.26 30.91
C ARG A 295 17.17 22.93 32.25
N LYS A 296 18.02 23.89 32.63
CA LYS A 296 17.89 24.69 33.87
C LYS A 296 16.56 25.45 33.97
N GLU A 297 16.02 25.88 32.84
CA GLU A 297 14.77 26.64 32.72
C GLU A 297 13.52 25.73 32.63
N GLY A 298 13.71 24.40 32.71
CA GLY A 298 12.68 23.40 32.45
C GLY A 298 12.71 22.87 31.01
N GLY A 299 12.18 21.66 30.83
CA GLY A 299 12.22 20.93 29.57
C GLY A 299 13.56 20.24 29.30
N TRP A 300 13.81 19.91 28.03
CA TRP A 300 14.96 19.09 27.60
C TRP A 300 15.69 19.69 26.40
N ARG A 301 16.95 19.32 26.27
CA ARG A 301 17.69 19.38 25.01
C ARG A 301 17.95 17.96 24.54
N LEU A 302 17.57 17.67 23.31
CA LEU A 302 17.65 16.35 22.69
C LEU A 302 18.60 16.43 21.49
N TRP A 303 19.53 15.50 21.41
CA TRP A 303 20.36 15.25 20.24
C TRP A 303 19.93 13.95 19.60
N VAL A 304 19.61 14.02 18.32
CA VAL A 304 19.41 12.87 17.45
C VAL A 304 20.49 12.93 16.37
N ALA A 305 21.49 12.07 16.50
CA ALA A 305 22.58 11.95 15.54
C ALA A 305 22.26 10.82 14.56
N ILE A 306 22.21 11.13 13.26
CA ILE A 306 21.88 10.19 12.19
C ILE A 306 23.11 9.92 11.33
N ALA A 307 23.31 8.68 10.92
CA ALA A 307 24.33 8.26 9.97
C ALA A 307 24.44 9.21 8.77
N ASP A 308 25.64 9.74 8.50
CA ASP A 308 25.86 10.67 7.40
C ASP A 308 26.04 9.95 6.05
N VAL A 309 24.97 9.31 5.58
CA VAL A 309 24.98 8.51 4.33
C VAL A 309 25.23 9.38 3.11
N SER A 310 24.70 10.61 3.09
CA SER A 310 24.86 11.54 1.96
C SER A 310 26.32 11.93 1.69
N TYR A 311 27.20 11.83 2.70
CA TYR A 311 28.63 12.02 2.52
C TYR A 311 29.27 10.91 1.67
N TYR A 312 28.84 9.66 1.85
CA TYR A 312 29.38 8.49 1.15
C TYR A 312 28.67 8.23 -0.18
N VAL A 313 27.35 8.46 -0.24
CA VAL A 313 26.50 8.22 -1.42
C VAL A 313 26.19 9.56 -2.10
N ARG A 314 27.02 9.94 -3.07
CA ARG A 314 26.93 11.23 -3.77
C ARG A 314 25.93 11.18 -4.94
N PRO A 315 25.19 12.28 -5.22
CA PRO A 315 24.30 12.35 -6.37
C PRO A 315 24.96 11.92 -7.68
N GLY A 316 24.29 11.08 -8.46
CA GLY A 316 24.75 10.59 -9.76
C GLY A 316 25.84 9.51 -9.73
N SER A 317 26.35 9.13 -8.55
CA SER A 317 27.29 8.01 -8.40
C SER A 317 26.62 6.65 -8.63
N ALA A 318 27.41 5.58 -8.80
CA ALA A 318 26.86 4.24 -9.00
C ALA A 318 26.04 3.78 -7.79
N LEU A 319 26.54 4.05 -6.58
CA LEU A 319 25.80 3.84 -5.32
C LEU A 319 24.47 4.57 -5.29
N ASP A 320 24.41 5.82 -5.76
CA ASP A 320 23.20 6.63 -5.75
C ASP A 320 22.15 6.14 -6.74
N LYS A 321 22.58 5.76 -7.95
CA LYS A 321 21.71 5.16 -8.96
C LYS A 321 21.09 3.86 -8.45
N GLU A 322 21.88 3.01 -7.80
CA GLU A 322 21.39 1.75 -7.25
C GLU A 322 20.53 1.96 -6.00
N ALA A 323 20.86 2.92 -5.13
CA ALA A 323 20.01 3.29 -4.00
C ALA A 323 18.64 3.84 -4.46
N THR A 324 18.61 4.60 -5.56
CA THR A 324 17.36 5.04 -6.20
C THR A 324 16.56 3.87 -6.75
N ASN A 325 17.23 2.92 -7.43
CA ASN A 325 16.62 1.73 -8.02
C ASN A 325 15.96 0.81 -6.97
N ARG A 326 16.65 0.62 -5.84
CA ARG A 326 16.14 -0.15 -4.70
C ARG A 326 15.06 0.63 -3.94
N GLY A 327 15.29 1.92 -3.69
CA GLY A 327 14.42 2.86 -2.97
C GLY A 327 14.39 2.67 -1.46
N ASN A 328 14.40 1.42 -0.99
CA ASN A 328 14.48 1.06 0.43
C ASN A 328 15.06 -0.36 0.61
N SER A 329 15.56 -0.65 1.80
CA SER A 329 15.91 -2.04 2.18
C SER A 329 14.63 -2.87 2.29
N VAL A 330 14.72 -4.17 1.97
CA VAL A 330 13.62 -5.14 2.08
C VAL A 330 13.98 -6.16 3.15
N TYR A 331 13.16 -6.26 4.20
CA TYR A 331 13.38 -7.13 5.35
C TYR A 331 12.48 -8.37 5.24
N PHE A 332 13.00 -9.44 4.65
CA PHE A 332 12.35 -10.74 4.68
C PHE A 332 12.61 -11.42 6.04
N PRO A 333 11.78 -12.39 6.43
CA PRO A 333 12.11 -13.27 7.54
C PRO A 333 13.48 -13.93 7.33
N SER A 334 14.42 -13.70 8.24
CA SER A 334 15.80 -14.21 8.22
C SER A 334 16.76 -13.69 7.13
N GLN A 335 16.31 -12.86 6.19
CA GLN A 335 17.16 -12.29 5.13
C GLN A 335 16.82 -10.82 4.86
N VAL A 336 17.85 -9.98 4.70
CA VAL A 336 17.69 -8.58 4.29
C VAL A 336 18.26 -8.39 2.89
N VAL A 337 17.53 -7.70 2.02
CA VAL A 337 18.06 -7.14 0.78
C VAL A 337 18.30 -5.64 1.03
N PRO A 338 19.54 -5.22 1.33
CA PRO A 338 19.79 -3.85 1.78
C PRO A 338 19.77 -2.86 0.60
N MET A 339 19.38 -1.61 0.89
CA MET A 339 19.44 -0.52 -0.08
C MET A 339 20.88 -0.17 -0.47
N LEU A 340 21.81 -0.30 0.47
CA LEU A 340 23.23 0.00 0.32
C LEU A 340 24.09 -1.23 0.60
N PRO A 341 25.27 -1.37 -0.01
CA PRO A 341 26.18 -2.46 0.28
C PRO A 341 26.59 -2.53 1.76
N GLU A 342 26.78 -3.74 2.28
CA GLU A 342 27.00 -4.04 3.69
C GLU A 342 28.24 -3.34 4.27
N VAL A 343 29.26 -3.13 3.45
CA VAL A 343 30.47 -2.36 3.83
C VAL A 343 30.15 -0.92 4.22
N LEU A 344 29.10 -0.34 3.66
CA LEU A 344 28.57 0.96 4.06
C LEU A 344 27.55 0.82 5.18
N SER A 345 26.48 0.03 4.95
CA SER A 345 25.33 -0.02 5.87
C SER A 345 25.68 -0.55 7.26
N ASN A 346 26.55 -1.57 7.36
CA ASN A 346 26.99 -2.16 8.64
C ASN A 346 28.34 -1.57 9.11
N GLY A 347 29.05 -0.86 8.23
CA GLY A 347 30.41 -0.37 8.45
C GLY A 347 30.49 1.14 8.67
N LEU A 348 30.78 1.89 7.61
CA LEU A 348 31.09 3.33 7.67
C LEU A 348 29.88 4.22 7.98
N CYS A 349 28.68 3.79 7.60
CA CYS A 349 27.44 4.52 7.90
C CYS A 349 26.85 4.09 9.25
N SER A 350 26.99 2.83 9.65
CA SER A 350 26.51 2.36 10.95
C SER A 350 27.21 3.08 12.10
N LEU A 351 26.43 3.61 13.04
CA LEU A 351 26.90 4.30 14.25
C LEU A 351 27.44 3.32 15.31
N ASN A 352 28.41 2.50 14.89
CA ASN A 352 29.02 1.44 15.70
C ASN A 352 29.61 1.98 17.03
N PRO A 353 29.59 1.18 18.11
CA PRO A 353 30.08 1.60 19.41
C PRO A 353 31.59 1.85 19.38
N GLN A 354 32.03 2.89 20.10
CA GLN A 354 33.43 3.20 20.42
C GLN A 354 34.33 3.46 19.19
N VAL A 355 33.74 3.83 18.06
CA VAL A 355 34.47 4.21 16.84
C VAL A 355 33.94 5.55 16.32
N ASP A 356 34.83 6.35 15.75
CA ASP A 356 34.45 7.65 15.18
C ASP A 356 33.56 7.45 13.95
N ARG A 357 32.43 8.16 13.91
CA ARG A 357 31.47 8.13 12.81
C ARG A 357 31.00 9.53 12.44
N LEU A 358 30.79 9.73 11.14
CA LEU A 358 30.22 10.96 10.60
C LEU A 358 28.71 10.90 10.77
N CYS A 359 28.13 11.98 11.29
CA CYS A 359 26.69 12.07 11.49
C CYS A 359 26.13 13.42 11.07
N MET A 360 24.88 13.42 10.62
CA MET A 360 24.02 14.59 10.53
C MET A 360 23.18 14.67 11.80
N VAL A 361 23.29 15.76 12.54
CA VAL A 361 22.65 15.89 13.86
C VAL A 361 21.45 16.81 13.76
N CYS A 362 20.35 16.42 14.41
CA CYS A 362 19.25 17.30 14.76
C CYS A 362 19.29 17.54 16.27
N GLU A 363 19.65 18.75 16.67
CA GLU A 363 19.59 19.19 18.08
C GLU A 363 18.32 20.00 18.30
N MET A 364 17.56 19.63 19.32
CA MET A 364 16.22 20.13 19.57
C MET A 364 16.07 20.61 21.01
N THR A 365 15.34 21.71 21.18
CA THR A 365 14.91 22.20 22.48
C THR A 365 13.44 21.91 22.69
N ILE A 366 13.11 21.21 23.77
CA ILE A 366 11.77 20.72 24.09
C ILE A 366 11.29 21.41 25.38
N SER A 367 10.03 21.85 25.41
CA SER A 367 9.42 22.45 26.59
C SER A 367 9.16 21.41 27.70
N ASP A 368 8.90 21.87 28.91
CA ASP A 368 8.37 21.06 30.00
C ASP A 368 7.05 20.32 29.64
N GLY A 369 6.22 20.92 28.79
CA GLY A 369 5.01 20.31 28.23
C GLY A 369 5.20 19.49 26.95
N GLY A 370 6.44 19.13 26.57
CA GLY A 370 6.71 18.26 25.43
C GLY A 370 6.55 18.89 24.05
N LYS A 371 6.56 20.23 23.93
CA LYS A 371 6.50 20.92 22.65
C LYS A 371 7.91 21.19 22.12
N LEU A 372 8.11 20.97 20.82
CA LEU A 372 9.32 21.41 20.13
C LEU A 372 9.35 22.94 20.06
N ILE A 373 10.34 23.56 20.72
CA ILE A 373 10.52 25.02 20.81
C ILE A 373 11.44 25.49 19.69
N ASP A 374 12.59 24.84 19.55
CA ASP A 374 13.66 25.24 18.63
C ASP A 374 14.42 24.01 18.14
N TYR A 375 15.06 24.13 16.99
CA TYR A 375 15.86 23.07 16.39
C TYR A 375 16.98 23.63 15.53
N GLN A 376 18.07 22.87 15.43
CA GLN A 376 19.18 23.14 14.53
C GLN A 376 19.72 21.85 13.94
N HIS A 377 20.21 21.94 12.71
CA HIS A 377 20.85 20.82 12.01
C HIS A 377 22.30 21.16 11.69
N TYR A 378 23.20 20.21 11.89
CA TYR A 378 24.63 20.40 11.60
C TYR A 378 25.36 19.07 11.37
N GLU A 379 26.48 19.17 10.66
CA GLU A 379 27.38 18.05 10.43
C GLU A 379 28.32 17.85 11.63
N ALA A 380 28.43 16.63 12.13
CA ALA A 380 29.24 16.30 13.30
C ALA A 380 30.05 15.01 13.12
N VAL A 381 30.99 14.80 14.04
CA VAL A 381 31.66 13.53 14.30
C VAL A 381 31.28 13.07 15.71
N MET A 382 30.88 11.81 15.84
CA MET A 382 30.48 11.21 17.12
C MET A 382 31.20 9.88 17.38
N SER A 383 31.12 9.42 18.62
CA SER A 383 31.52 8.07 19.02
C SER A 383 30.42 7.51 19.94
N SER A 384 29.73 6.45 19.51
CA SER A 384 28.64 5.86 20.31
C SER A 384 29.23 5.22 21.57
N HIS A 385 28.73 5.62 22.74
CA HIS A 385 29.25 5.14 24.03
C HIS A 385 28.75 3.74 24.38
N ALA A 386 27.63 3.31 23.79
CA ALA A 386 27.11 1.96 23.95
C ALA A 386 26.19 1.58 22.78
N ARG A 387 26.29 0.32 22.36
CA ARG A 387 25.27 -0.36 21.56
C ARG A 387 24.34 -1.12 22.51
N LEU A 388 23.10 -0.69 22.61
CA LEU A 388 22.08 -1.26 23.49
C LEU A 388 20.99 -1.96 22.67
N THR A 389 20.17 -2.77 23.34
CA THR A 389 18.94 -3.31 22.73
C THR A 389 17.71 -2.78 23.45
N TYR A 390 16.57 -2.79 22.75
CA TYR A 390 15.30 -2.40 23.37
C TYR A 390 15.00 -3.22 24.64
N THR A 391 15.29 -4.52 24.62
CA THR A 391 15.17 -5.40 25.79
C THR A 391 16.01 -4.90 26.95
N LYS A 392 17.33 -4.70 26.74
CA LYS A 392 18.25 -4.24 27.79
C LYS A 392 17.85 -2.89 28.36
N VAL A 393 17.44 -1.93 27.51
CA VAL A 393 17.05 -0.60 27.98
C VAL A 393 15.77 -0.68 28.80
N ASN A 394 14.79 -1.46 28.37
CA ASN A 394 13.58 -1.69 29.15
C ASN A 394 13.92 -2.28 30.53
N ASP A 395 14.79 -3.30 30.58
CA ASP A 395 15.16 -3.96 31.83
C ASP A 395 15.95 -3.02 32.77
N ILE A 396 16.85 -2.20 32.22
CA ILE A 396 17.55 -1.12 32.95
C ILE A 396 16.56 -0.13 33.58
N LEU A 397 15.53 0.27 32.82
CA LEU A 397 14.49 1.20 33.29
C LEU A 397 13.56 0.55 34.32
N GLN A 398 13.40 -0.78 34.28
CA GLN A 398 12.66 -1.55 35.28
C GLN A 398 13.47 -1.85 36.55
N GLY A 399 14.78 -1.56 36.56
CA GLY A 399 15.61 -1.66 37.75
C GLY A 399 16.51 -2.90 37.81
N ASP A 400 16.79 -3.57 36.68
CA ASP A 400 17.71 -4.71 36.64
C ASP A 400 19.11 -4.33 37.15
N GLU A 401 19.54 -4.93 38.27
CA GLU A 401 20.77 -4.54 38.98
C GLU A 401 22.03 -4.85 38.16
N GLU A 402 22.09 -6.00 37.48
CA GLU A 402 23.26 -6.44 36.70
C GLU A 402 23.50 -5.53 35.49
N LEU A 403 22.45 -5.24 34.72
CA LEU A 403 22.54 -4.35 33.57
C LEU A 403 22.84 -2.91 33.98
N ARG A 404 22.27 -2.44 35.11
CA ARG A 404 22.53 -1.09 35.62
C ARG A 404 23.97 -0.92 36.10
N GLU A 405 24.55 -1.94 36.74
CA GLU A 405 25.98 -1.92 37.09
C GLU A 405 26.85 -1.94 35.82
N ARG A 406 26.55 -2.85 34.88
CA ARG A 406 27.30 -2.98 33.62
C ARG A 406 27.29 -1.71 32.78
N TYR A 407 26.17 -1.00 32.72
CA TYR A 407 25.98 0.21 31.91
C TYR A 407 25.93 1.49 32.76
N GLN A 408 26.50 1.48 33.97
CA GLN A 408 26.41 2.56 34.97
C GLN A 408 26.67 3.96 34.40
N ALA A 409 27.61 4.10 33.46
CA ALA A 409 27.95 5.38 32.84
C ALA A 409 26.81 6.00 32.01
N VAL A 410 25.95 5.18 31.40
CA VAL A 410 24.86 5.65 30.52
C VAL A 410 23.48 5.59 31.17
N VAL A 411 23.32 4.85 32.28
CA VAL A 411 22.04 4.72 33.01
C VAL A 411 21.38 6.07 33.32
N PRO A 412 22.07 7.09 33.86
CA PRO A 412 21.44 8.38 34.13
C PRO A 412 20.86 9.04 32.87
N HIS A 413 21.51 8.84 31.72
CA HIS A 413 21.08 9.41 30.44
C HIS A 413 19.88 8.65 29.86
N LEU A 414 19.82 7.32 30.03
CA LEU A 414 18.65 6.51 29.68
C LEU A 414 17.42 6.91 30.51
N GLU A 415 17.60 7.16 31.81
CA GLU A 415 16.53 7.66 32.68
C GLU A 415 16.05 9.05 32.24
N GLN A 416 16.95 9.94 31.82
CA GLN A 416 16.55 11.25 31.27
C GLN A 416 15.77 11.13 29.96
N LEU A 417 16.16 10.23 29.05
CA LEU A 417 15.41 9.94 27.84
C LEU A 417 14.02 9.42 28.18
N HIS A 418 13.90 8.54 29.17
CA HIS A 418 12.61 8.02 29.63
C HIS A 418 11.72 9.12 30.25
N ASN A 419 12.28 10.00 31.09
CA ASN A 419 11.55 11.13 31.67
C ASN A 419 10.98 12.06 30.58
N MET A 420 11.80 12.38 29.57
CA MET A 420 11.36 13.17 28.42
C MET A 420 10.25 12.43 27.64
N TYR A 421 10.42 11.14 27.37
CA TYR A 421 9.44 10.30 26.68
C TYR A 421 8.06 10.32 27.36
N GLN A 422 7.99 10.23 28.69
CA GLN A 422 6.72 10.26 29.43
C GLN A 422 5.94 11.56 29.16
N VAL A 423 6.65 12.69 29.06
CA VAL A 423 6.04 13.97 28.70
C VAL A 423 5.60 14.01 27.23
N LEU A 424 6.44 13.51 26.31
CA LEU A 424 6.11 13.45 24.88
C LEU A 424 4.88 12.58 24.61
N LYS A 425 4.76 11.44 25.30
CA LYS A 425 3.59 10.58 25.26
C LYS A 425 2.32 11.34 25.65
N THR A 426 2.37 12.07 26.76
CA THR A 426 1.23 12.90 27.23
C THR A 426 0.89 13.99 26.19
N ALA A 427 1.90 14.64 25.60
CA ALA A 427 1.69 15.65 24.57
C ALA A 427 1.11 15.07 23.28
N ARG A 428 1.49 13.84 22.90
CA ARG A 428 0.95 13.08 21.76
C ARG A 428 -0.53 12.74 21.96
N ASP A 429 -0.90 12.29 23.16
CA ASP A 429 -2.29 11.98 23.52
C ASP A 429 -3.19 13.22 23.49
N GLN A 430 -2.66 14.37 23.93
CA GLN A 430 -3.36 15.66 23.88
C GLN A 430 -3.52 16.19 22.45
N ARG A 431 -2.56 15.91 21.57
CA ARG A 431 -2.60 16.29 20.15
C ARG A 431 -3.64 15.48 19.35
N GLY A 432 -4.11 14.35 19.88
CA GLY A 432 -5.07 13.48 19.22
C GLY A 432 -4.42 12.58 18.16
N ALA A 433 -3.12 12.26 18.32
CA ALA A 433 -2.50 11.24 17.49
C ALA A 433 -3.18 9.89 17.73
N ILE A 434 -3.40 9.14 16.66
CA ILE A 434 -4.13 7.89 16.73
C ILE A 434 -3.12 6.78 16.95
N GLU A 435 -3.20 6.12 18.11
CA GLU A 435 -2.38 4.94 18.40
C GLU A 435 -3.18 3.68 18.05
N PHE A 436 -2.61 2.87 17.16
CA PHE A 436 -3.15 1.58 16.79
C PHE A 436 -2.33 0.50 17.50
N GLU A 437 -3.02 -0.34 18.28
CA GLU A 437 -2.43 -1.55 18.82
C GLU A 437 -2.61 -2.67 17.79
N THR A 438 -1.65 -2.81 16.88
CA THR A 438 -1.54 -4.00 16.03
C THR A 438 -0.49 -4.92 16.62
N VAL A 439 -0.83 -6.19 16.78
CA VAL A 439 0.13 -7.21 17.21
C VAL A 439 0.90 -7.70 15.98
N GLU A 440 2.17 -7.33 15.91
CA GLU A 440 3.11 -7.88 14.95
C GLU A 440 3.64 -9.23 15.44
N THR A 441 4.06 -10.10 14.52
CA THR A 441 4.61 -11.43 14.85
C THR A 441 6.05 -11.55 14.38
N LYS A 442 6.88 -12.24 15.18
CA LYS A 442 8.24 -12.65 14.86
C LYS A 442 8.25 -14.16 14.65
N PHE A 443 8.89 -14.60 13.57
CA PHE A 443 9.14 -16.01 13.32
C PHE A 443 10.45 -16.44 13.99
N ILE A 444 10.37 -17.47 14.82
CA ILE A 444 11.54 -18.12 15.41
C ILE A 444 11.87 -19.33 14.54
N PHE A 445 13.11 -19.39 14.06
CA PHE A 445 13.55 -20.45 13.15
C PHE A 445 14.45 -21.45 13.89
N ASN A 446 14.27 -22.74 13.60
CA ASN A 446 15.16 -23.79 14.07
C ASN A 446 16.45 -23.86 13.23
N ALA A 447 17.35 -24.80 13.58
CA ALA A 447 18.62 -25.01 12.88
C ALA A 447 18.47 -25.40 11.39
N GLN A 448 17.31 -25.93 10.99
CA GLN A 448 16.98 -26.28 9.61
C GLN A 448 16.33 -25.12 8.84
N ARG A 449 16.25 -23.91 9.44
CA ARG A 449 15.57 -22.72 8.91
C ARG A 449 14.07 -22.93 8.65
N LYS A 450 13.43 -23.81 9.42
CA LYS A 450 11.97 -23.91 9.48
C LYS A 450 11.43 -23.14 10.68
N ILE A 451 10.18 -22.69 10.60
CA ILE A 451 9.53 -22.04 11.74
C ILE A 451 9.37 -23.06 12.87
N GLU A 452 9.92 -22.71 14.03
CA GLU A 452 9.75 -23.42 15.30
C GLU A 452 8.56 -22.85 16.09
N SER A 453 8.45 -21.52 16.15
CA SER A 453 7.35 -20.82 16.79
C SER A 453 7.05 -19.48 16.12
N ILE A 454 5.82 -19.00 16.29
CA ILE A 454 5.38 -17.66 15.89
C ILE A 454 5.01 -16.92 17.16
N GLU A 455 5.76 -15.86 17.46
CA GLU A 455 5.63 -15.12 18.73
C GLU A 455 5.23 -13.67 18.49
N PRO A 456 4.36 -13.08 19.33
CA PRO A 456 4.01 -11.67 19.23
C PRO A 456 5.20 -10.79 19.61
N VAL A 457 5.43 -9.72 18.85
CA VAL A 457 6.46 -8.73 19.17
C VAL A 457 5.97 -7.85 20.31
N ILE A 458 6.70 -7.86 21.44
CA ILE A 458 6.36 -7.06 22.61
C ILE A 458 6.96 -5.65 22.46
N ARG A 459 6.09 -4.66 22.21
CA ARG A 459 6.47 -3.25 22.12
C ARG A 459 6.49 -2.58 23.51
N ASN A 460 7.69 -2.47 24.09
CA ASN A 460 7.93 -1.85 25.40
C ASN A 460 8.29 -0.34 25.32
N ASP A 461 8.55 0.31 26.46
CA ASP A 461 8.83 1.75 26.52
C ASP A 461 10.16 2.16 25.86
N ALA A 462 11.13 1.24 25.73
CA ALA A 462 12.37 1.49 25.00
C ALA A 462 12.13 1.65 23.49
N HIS A 463 11.16 0.92 22.92
CA HIS A 463 10.76 1.12 21.52
C HIS A 463 10.08 2.49 21.36
N LYS A 464 9.15 2.81 22.27
CA LYS A 464 8.34 4.04 22.21
C LYS A 464 9.17 5.30 22.44
N LEU A 465 10.19 5.26 23.30
CA LEU A 465 11.07 6.41 23.52
C LEU A 465 11.88 6.74 22.26
N ILE A 466 12.42 5.74 21.56
CA ILE A 466 13.16 5.95 20.31
C ILE A 466 12.22 6.50 19.24
N GLU A 467 11.03 5.91 19.09
CA GLU A 467 10.01 6.40 18.17
C GLU A 467 9.70 7.89 18.36
N GLU A 468 9.46 8.34 19.60
CA GLU A 468 9.17 9.76 19.87
C GLU A 468 10.38 10.67 19.58
N CYS A 469 11.61 10.22 19.89
CA CYS A 469 12.82 10.97 19.54
C CYS A 469 12.94 11.15 18.01
N MET A 470 12.70 10.07 17.25
CA MET A 470 12.76 10.10 15.79
C MET A 470 11.61 10.94 15.20
N ILE A 471 10.40 10.87 15.76
CA ILE A 471 9.27 11.70 15.34
C ILE A 471 9.62 13.19 15.49
N LEU A 472 10.24 13.60 16.60
CA LEU A 472 10.65 14.99 16.79
C LEU A 472 11.70 15.43 15.76
N ALA A 473 12.73 14.62 15.51
CA ALA A 473 13.73 14.92 14.50
C ALA A 473 13.11 15.02 13.08
N ASN A 474 12.18 14.13 12.75
CA ASN A 474 11.41 14.16 11.50
C ASN A 474 10.56 15.44 11.38
N ILE A 475 9.91 15.89 12.45
CA ILE A 475 9.16 17.16 12.48
C ILE A 475 10.10 18.35 12.29
N ALA A 476 11.25 18.37 12.98
CA ALA A 476 12.23 19.44 12.87
C ALA A 476 12.78 19.55 11.44
N SER A 477 13.18 18.43 10.85
CA SER A 477 13.65 18.36 9.46
C SER A 477 12.59 18.81 8.45
N ALA A 478 11.34 18.36 8.59
CA ALA A 478 10.23 18.82 7.76
C ALA A 478 9.98 20.33 7.91
N SER A 479 10.06 20.84 9.14
CA SER A 479 9.90 22.27 9.44
C SER A 479 10.99 23.11 8.76
N LEU A 480 12.22 22.63 8.75
CA LEU A 480 13.37 23.33 8.15
C LEU A 480 13.18 23.51 6.64
N VAL A 481 12.95 22.41 5.92
CA VAL A 481 12.82 22.44 4.46
C VAL A 481 11.57 23.20 4.01
N GLU A 482 10.46 23.08 4.73
CA GLU A 482 9.23 23.81 4.42
C GLU A 482 9.41 25.33 4.66
N LYS A 483 10.07 25.74 5.76
CA LYS A 483 10.38 27.15 6.03
C LYS A 483 11.30 27.74 4.95
N ALA A 484 12.28 26.96 4.49
CA ALA A 484 13.18 27.35 3.42
C ALA A 484 12.56 27.30 2.01
N LYS A 485 11.36 26.72 1.87
CA LYS A 485 10.71 26.38 0.59
C LYS A 485 11.62 25.53 -0.32
N GLU A 486 12.42 24.67 0.29
CA GLU A 486 13.31 23.73 -0.38
C GLU A 486 12.49 22.53 -0.86
N ALA A 487 12.76 22.05 -2.08
CA ALA A 487 12.06 20.88 -2.61
C ALA A 487 12.53 19.62 -1.86
N ALA A 488 11.59 18.95 -1.20
CA ALA A 488 11.86 17.75 -0.41
C ALA A 488 10.62 16.84 -0.37
N LEU A 489 10.83 15.57 -0.05
CA LEU A 489 9.73 14.62 0.15
C LEU A 489 9.18 14.71 1.57
N PHE A 490 7.89 15.01 1.68
CA PHE A 490 7.12 14.86 2.90
C PHE A 490 6.52 13.45 2.97
N ARG A 491 6.39 12.93 4.19
CA ARG A 491 5.63 11.72 4.47
C ARG A 491 4.19 12.13 4.76
N VAL A 492 3.35 12.00 3.75
CA VAL A 492 1.98 12.48 3.76
C VAL A 492 1.03 11.34 4.08
N HIS A 493 0.06 11.61 4.97
CA HIS A 493 -1.07 10.73 5.23
C HIS A 493 -2.33 11.60 5.23
N GLU A 494 -3.07 11.55 4.13
CA GLU A 494 -4.30 12.31 3.95
C GLU A 494 -5.47 11.75 4.79
N PRO A 495 -6.50 12.57 5.08
CA PRO A 495 -7.70 12.09 5.74
C PRO A 495 -8.44 11.01 4.92
N PRO A 496 -9.28 10.19 5.56
CA PRO A 496 -10.18 9.25 4.89
C PRO A 496 -11.00 9.92 3.78
N GLY A 497 -11.17 9.22 2.65
CA GLY A 497 -12.05 9.71 1.57
C GLY A 497 -13.53 9.68 1.98
N GLU A 498 -14.35 10.55 1.37
CA GLU A 498 -15.76 10.74 1.72
C GLU A 498 -16.56 9.42 1.78
N GLU A 499 -16.42 8.55 0.78
CA GLU A 499 -17.14 7.27 0.72
C GLU A 499 -16.78 6.34 1.90
N ARG A 500 -15.49 6.22 2.22
CA ARG A 500 -15.03 5.38 3.33
C ARG A 500 -15.45 5.95 4.68
N LEU A 501 -15.43 7.28 4.81
CA LEU A 501 -15.88 7.99 6.00
C LEU A 501 -17.39 7.78 6.21
N MET A 502 -18.19 7.92 5.17
CA MET A 502 -19.64 7.67 5.25
C MET A 502 -19.93 6.22 5.62
N GLY A 503 -19.26 5.25 4.97
CA GLY A 503 -19.39 3.84 5.33
C GLY A 503 -19.01 3.55 6.79
N PHE A 504 -17.95 4.19 7.29
CA PHE A 504 -17.56 4.06 8.70
C PHE A 504 -18.59 4.68 9.65
N ARG A 505 -19.20 5.82 9.29
CA ARG A 505 -20.28 6.44 10.07
C ARG A 505 -21.54 5.60 10.12
N ASP A 506 -21.96 5.03 8.99
CA ASP A 506 -23.12 4.15 8.93
C ASP A 506 -22.90 2.93 9.84
N PHE A 507 -21.70 2.36 9.80
CA PHE A 507 -21.28 1.28 10.69
C PHE A 507 -21.31 1.69 12.18
N LEU A 508 -20.80 2.86 12.54
CA LEU A 508 -20.88 3.38 13.92
C LEU A 508 -22.33 3.61 14.35
N GLY A 509 -23.17 4.14 13.46
CA GLY A 509 -24.59 4.39 13.71
C GLY A 509 -25.35 3.11 14.06
N GLU A 510 -25.04 1.98 13.42
CA GLU A 510 -25.61 0.67 13.80
C GLU A 510 -25.23 0.25 15.24
N LEU A 511 -24.07 0.69 15.73
CA LEU A 511 -23.57 0.42 17.09
C LEU A 511 -24.06 1.44 18.12
N GLY A 512 -24.84 2.43 17.70
CA GLY A 512 -25.25 3.56 18.53
C GLY A 512 -24.09 4.51 18.88
N LEU A 513 -23.04 4.52 18.06
CA LEU A 513 -21.88 5.40 18.16
C LEU A 513 -21.96 6.47 17.07
N ASP A 514 -21.30 7.59 17.29
CA ASP A 514 -21.16 8.65 16.30
C ASP A 514 -19.72 9.17 16.27
N LEU A 515 -19.29 9.62 15.09
CA LEU A 515 -17.99 10.26 14.90
C LEU A 515 -18.20 11.77 14.75
N SER A 516 -17.73 12.53 15.75
CA SER A 516 -17.76 13.99 15.75
C SER A 516 -16.92 14.61 14.62
N GLY A 517 -17.02 15.93 14.44
CA GLY A 517 -16.19 16.67 13.48
C GLY A 517 -16.82 16.90 12.09
N GLY A 518 -18.10 16.58 11.89
CA GLY A 518 -18.81 16.93 10.64
C GLY A 518 -18.23 16.24 9.40
N LEU A 519 -18.29 16.85 8.22
CA LEU A 519 -17.83 16.18 6.98
C LEU A 519 -16.30 15.95 6.93
N GLU A 520 -15.52 16.67 7.74
CA GLU A 520 -14.06 16.59 7.78
C GLU A 520 -13.59 16.38 9.24
N PRO A 521 -13.75 15.16 9.80
CA PRO A 521 -13.35 14.87 11.16
C PRO A 521 -11.83 15.03 11.35
N SER A 522 -11.44 15.65 12.44
CA SER A 522 -10.04 15.84 12.83
C SER A 522 -9.46 14.57 13.49
N PRO A 523 -8.13 14.39 13.55
CA PRO A 523 -7.53 13.27 14.30
C PRO A 523 -8.01 13.19 15.76
N THR A 524 -8.26 14.33 16.39
CA THR A 524 -8.81 14.40 17.76
C THR A 524 -10.21 13.78 17.87
N ASP A 525 -11.05 13.90 16.84
CA ASP A 525 -12.37 13.26 16.82
C ASP A 525 -12.24 11.73 16.83
N TYR A 526 -11.30 11.18 16.04
CA TYR A 526 -10.98 9.75 16.07
C TYR A 526 -10.38 9.33 17.41
N ALA A 527 -9.46 10.11 17.97
CA ALA A 527 -8.88 9.82 19.29
C ALA A 527 -9.95 9.81 20.41
N ASN A 528 -10.94 10.71 20.32
CA ASN A 528 -12.08 10.72 21.26
C ASN A 528 -12.97 9.49 21.09
N LEU A 529 -13.25 9.07 19.84
CA LEU A 529 -13.95 7.81 19.57
C LEU A 529 -13.18 6.61 20.17
N MET A 530 -11.86 6.57 19.99
CA MET A 530 -11.00 5.52 20.56
C MET A 530 -11.08 5.44 22.08
N LYS A 531 -11.16 6.58 22.77
CA LYS A 531 -11.39 6.65 24.22
C LYS A 531 -12.77 6.14 24.61
N GLN A 532 -13.81 6.43 23.83
CA GLN A 532 -15.17 5.96 24.10
C GLN A 532 -15.33 4.44 23.94
N ILE A 533 -14.57 3.82 23.02
CA ILE A 533 -14.67 2.39 22.75
C ILE A 533 -13.75 1.52 23.62
N GLY A 534 -12.92 2.10 24.49
CA GLY A 534 -11.86 1.40 25.21
C GLY A 534 -12.31 0.17 26.00
N GLU A 535 -13.47 0.25 26.65
CA GLU A 535 -14.04 -0.82 27.48
C GLU A 535 -15.07 -1.70 26.75
N ARG A 536 -15.25 -1.49 25.44
CA ARG A 536 -16.27 -2.21 24.67
C ARG A 536 -15.79 -3.58 24.22
N ALA A 537 -16.69 -4.57 24.27
CA ALA A 537 -16.42 -5.91 23.76
C ALA A 537 -16.16 -5.94 22.25
N ASP A 538 -16.64 -4.95 21.49
CA ASP A 538 -16.43 -4.80 20.05
C ASP A 538 -15.34 -3.77 19.68
N LYS A 539 -14.46 -3.41 20.62
CA LYS A 539 -13.34 -2.46 20.40
C LYS A 539 -12.50 -2.82 19.17
N GLU A 540 -12.01 -4.07 19.09
CA GLU A 540 -11.12 -4.53 18.01
C GLU A 540 -11.77 -4.42 16.62
N LEU A 541 -13.07 -4.74 16.55
CA LEU A 541 -13.87 -4.59 15.33
C LEU A 541 -13.90 -3.12 14.89
N ILE A 542 -14.21 -2.20 15.81
CA ILE A 542 -14.30 -0.77 15.50
C ILE A 542 -12.93 -0.22 15.09
N GLN A 543 -11.85 -0.61 15.79
CA GLN A 543 -10.47 -0.25 15.45
C GLN A 543 -10.09 -0.73 14.05
N THR A 544 -10.45 -1.96 13.69
CA THR A 544 -10.19 -2.53 12.37
C THR A 544 -10.93 -1.76 11.27
N MET A 545 -12.20 -1.41 11.50
CA MET A 545 -12.99 -0.63 10.54
C MET A 545 -12.45 0.80 10.39
N LEU A 546 -12.01 1.41 11.49
CA LEU A 546 -11.35 2.72 11.49
C LEU A 546 -10.07 2.68 10.65
N LEU A 547 -9.19 1.70 10.88
CA LEU A 547 -7.96 1.50 10.10
C LEU A 547 -8.24 1.34 8.61
N ARG A 548 -9.23 0.52 8.25
CA ARG A 548 -9.64 0.31 6.85
C ARG A 548 -10.20 1.56 6.17
N SER A 549 -10.74 2.50 6.95
CA SER A 549 -11.23 3.78 6.42
C SER A 549 -10.07 4.73 6.03
N MET A 550 -8.89 4.56 6.64
CA MET A 550 -7.73 5.44 6.41
C MET A 550 -7.06 5.21 5.06
N LYS A 551 -6.33 6.23 4.60
CA LYS A 551 -5.49 6.14 3.40
C LYS A 551 -4.13 5.58 3.77
N GLN A 552 -3.43 5.01 2.79
CA GLN A 552 -2.02 4.65 2.96
C GLN A 552 -1.17 5.93 2.93
N ALA A 553 -0.14 5.99 3.77
CA ALA A 553 0.82 7.08 3.73
C ALA A 553 1.75 6.95 2.50
N VAL A 554 2.18 8.09 1.94
CA VAL A 554 3.00 8.15 0.72
C VAL A 554 4.08 9.23 0.84
N TYR A 555 5.10 9.15 -0.01
CA TYR A 555 6.06 10.24 -0.20
C TYR A 555 5.56 11.20 -1.28
N ASN A 556 5.52 12.51 -0.96
CA ASN A 556 5.06 13.54 -1.87
C ASN A 556 5.84 14.84 -1.65
N ALA A 557 6.14 15.58 -2.73
CA ALA A 557 6.78 16.90 -2.64
C ALA A 557 5.86 17.96 -2.00
N HIS A 558 4.55 17.80 -2.16
CA HIS A 558 3.55 18.68 -1.55
C HIS A 558 3.16 18.19 -0.15
N ASN A 559 3.39 19.02 0.86
CA ASN A 559 2.96 18.74 2.23
C ASN A 559 1.43 18.85 2.38
N ALA A 560 0.76 17.71 2.61
CA ALA A 560 -0.66 17.68 3.00
C ALA A 560 -0.88 17.23 4.46
N GLY A 561 0.18 17.23 5.27
CA GLY A 561 0.16 16.77 6.65
C GLY A 561 0.11 15.25 6.81
N HIS A 562 0.08 14.80 8.06
CA HIS A 562 0.05 13.39 8.43
C HIS A 562 -1.08 13.12 9.43
N PHE A 563 -2.24 12.69 8.91
CA PHE A 563 -3.47 12.51 9.65
C PHE A 563 -3.32 11.56 10.85
N GLY A 564 -2.79 10.36 10.64
CA GLY A 564 -2.63 9.36 11.71
C GLY A 564 -1.73 9.80 12.88
N LEU A 565 -0.77 10.69 12.64
CA LEU A 565 0.14 11.23 13.67
C LEU A 565 -0.35 12.58 14.23
N ALA A 566 -1.44 13.11 13.68
CA ALA A 566 -1.95 14.45 13.95
C ALA A 566 -0.89 15.55 13.77
N LEU A 567 -0.10 15.47 12.70
CA LEU A 567 0.99 16.42 12.41
C LEU A 567 0.70 17.23 11.15
N LYS A 568 1.02 18.54 11.20
CA LYS A 568 0.88 19.44 10.04
C LYS A 568 1.97 19.25 8.99
N ARG A 569 3.13 18.75 9.41
CA ARG A 569 4.32 18.55 8.58
C ARG A 569 5.10 17.38 9.16
N TYR A 570 5.53 16.47 8.30
CA TYR A 570 6.27 15.28 8.68
C TYR A 570 7.07 14.78 7.48
N ALA A 571 8.34 14.44 7.68
CA ALA A 571 9.22 13.91 6.66
C ALA A 571 10.17 12.91 7.30
N HIS A 572 10.49 11.81 6.63
CA HIS A 572 11.43 10.82 7.16
C HIS A 572 12.86 11.32 6.97
N PHE A 573 13.60 11.43 8.07
CA PHE A 573 14.98 11.91 8.14
C PHE A 573 15.94 10.90 8.80
N THR A 574 15.41 10.02 9.64
CA THR A 574 16.18 9.27 10.64
C THR A 574 16.66 7.89 10.19
N SER A 575 16.48 7.49 8.93
CA SER A 575 16.95 6.18 8.45
C SER A 575 17.50 6.18 7.01
N PRO A 576 18.50 7.03 6.70
CA PRO A 576 19.07 7.14 5.36
C PRO A 576 19.86 5.91 4.89
N ILE A 577 20.24 4.98 5.78
CA ILE A 577 20.89 3.72 5.36
C ILE A 577 19.91 2.82 4.61
N ARG A 578 18.62 2.86 4.98
CA ARG A 578 17.59 1.93 4.50
C ARG A 578 16.42 2.57 3.77
N ARG A 579 16.36 3.91 3.68
CA ARG A 579 15.32 4.66 2.95
C ARG A 579 15.93 5.77 2.12
N TYR A 580 15.69 5.74 0.81
CA TYR A 580 16.16 6.77 -0.12
C TYR A 580 15.55 8.16 0.14
N PRO A 581 14.26 8.31 0.55
CA PRO A 581 13.71 9.62 0.93
C PRO A 581 14.50 10.35 2.02
N ASP A 582 14.97 9.63 3.03
CA ASP A 582 15.80 10.18 4.10
C ASP A 582 17.15 10.66 3.55
N LEU A 583 17.75 9.90 2.63
CA LEU A 583 18.99 10.31 1.95
C LEU A 583 18.79 11.59 1.12
N LEU A 584 17.66 11.72 0.41
CA LEU A 584 17.30 12.96 -0.30
C LEU A 584 17.14 14.13 0.66
N LEU A 585 16.50 13.91 1.82
CA LEU A 585 16.29 14.94 2.82
C LEU A 585 17.60 15.40 3.47
N HIS A 586 18.53 14.47 3.75
CA HIS A 586 19.89 14.81 4.22
C HIS A 586 20.60 15.73 3.23
N ARG A 587 20.50 15.44 1.92
CA ARG A 587 21.11 16.28 0.88
C ARG A 587 20.52 17.69 0.85
N ALA A 588 19.20 17.82 0.94
CA ALA A 588 18.53 19.10 0.99
C ALA A 588 18.94 19.92 2.22
N ILE A 589 18.99 19.29 3.40
CA ILE A 589 19.40 19.95 4.66
C ILE A 589 20.85 20.42 4.59
N LYS A 590 21.78 19.58 4.10
CA LYS A 590 23.19 19.99 3.89
C LYS A 590 23.32 21.17 2.93
N TYR A 591 22.54 21.17 1.85
CA TYR A 591 22.51 22.29 0.93
C TYR A 591 22.05 23.57 1.62
N LEU A 592 21.00 23.52 2.44
CA LEU A 592 20.53 24.67 3.21
C LEU A 592 21.58 25.19 4.21
N ILE A 593 22.25 24.29 4.94
CA ILE A 593 23.33 24.65 5.87
C ILE A 593 24.47 25.36 5.12
N ALA A 594 24.95 24.79 4.01
CA ALA A 594 26.01 25.40 3.21
C ALA A 594 25.57 26.74 2.58
N LYS A 595 24.29 26.87 2.20
CA LYS A 595 23.72 28.09 1.63
C LYS A 595 23.70 29.22 2.65
N GLU A 596 23.34 28.93 3.91
CA GLU A 596 23.42 29.90 5.01
C GLU A 596 24.86 30.33 5.30
N GLN A 597 25.83 29.43 5.11
CA GLN A 597 27.26 29.71 5.30
C GLN A 597 27.94 30.32 4.06
N HIS A 598 27.22 30.56 2.97
CA HIS A 598 27.75 31.01 1.68
C HIS A 598 28.85 30.09 1.08
N GLN A 599 28.71 28.78 1.27
CA GLN A 599 29.66 27.75 0.82
C GLN A 599 29.12 26.88 -0.34
N THR A 600 28.03 27.28 -0.99
CA THR A 600 27.45 26.55 -2.12
C THR A 600 28.22 26.83 -3.42
N GLN A 601 28.53 25.77 -4.16
CA GLN A 601 29.14 25.84 -5.50
C GLN A 601 28.13 25.29 -6.51
N ASP A 602 27.08 26.07 -6.80
CA ASP A 602 25.89 25.68 -7.58
C ASP A 602 24.87 24.82 -6.78
N ARG A 603 24.40 23.69 -7.34
CA ARG A 603 23.38 22.83 -6.71
C ARG A 603 23.92 21.83 -5.71
N TRP A 604 25.23 21.76 -5.47
CA TRP A 604 25.85 20.73 -4.63
C TRP A 604 26.77 21.33 -3.55
N THR A 605 27.08 20.52 -2.53
CA THR A 605 28.04 20.88 -1.46
C THR A 605 29.18 19.87 -1.34
N PRO A 606 30.37 20.29 -0.86
CA PRO A 606 31.53 19.40 -0.70
C PRO A 606 31.27 18.16 0.16
N THR A 607 30.33 18.23 1.10
CA THR A 607 29.99 17.15 2.04
C THR A 607 28.78 16.32 1.61
N GLY A 608 28.26 16.52 0.39
CA GLY A 608 27.22 15.68 -0.21
C GLY A 608 25.82 16.28 -0.20
N GLY A 609 25.66 17.55 0.16
CA GLY A 609 24.40 18.28 -0.01
C GLY A 609 24.04 18.50 -1.48
N TYR A 610 22.74 18.57 -1.75
CA TYR A 610 22.22 18.75 -3.11
C TYR A 610 20.85 19.46 -3.11
N HIS A 611 20.67 20.39 -4.05
CA HIS A 611 19.43 21.11 -4.33
C HIS A 611 18.67 20.43 -5.47
N TYR A 612 17.43 20.02 -5.19
CA TYR A 612 16.54 19.42 -6.18
C TYR A 612 15.46 20.41 -6.63
N SER A 613 14.95 20.20 -7.84
CA SER A 613 13.72 20.84 -8.31
C SER A 613 12.48 20.10 -7.79
N PHE A 614 11.32 20.78 -7.83
CA PHE A 614 10.04 20.15 -7.51
C PHE A 614 9.67 19.02 -8.47
N GLU A 615 10.03 19.15 -9.76
CA GLU A 615 9.79 18.10 -10.76
C GLU A 615 10.58 16.82 -10.46
N GLU A 616 11.86 16.96 -10.05
CA GLU A 616 12.66 15.83 -9.58
C GLU A 616 12.05 15.19 -8.33
N MET A 617 11.57 15.99 -7.38
CA MET A 617 10.92 15.49 -6.17
C MET A 617 9.60 14.78 -6.45
N ASP A 618 8.79 15.23 -7.42
CA ASP A 618 7.58 14.52 -7.83
C ASP A 618 7.91 13.14 -8.40
N PHE A 619 8.96 13.05 -9.23
CA PHE A 619 9.47 11.77 -9.72
C PHE A 619 9.93 10.87 -8.57
N TYR A 620 10.78 11.36 -7.67
CA TYR A 620 11.28 10.56 -6.54
C TYR A 620 10.17 10.15 -5.58
N GLY A 621 9.15 10.98 -5.35
CA GLY A 621 8.01 10.68 -4.49
C GLY A 621 7.20 9.49 -5.02
N GLN A 622 6.96 9.46 -6.34
CA GLN A 622 6.31 8.32 -7.00
C GLN A 622 7.15 7.05 -6.90
N GLN A 623 8.45 7.14 -7.21
CA GLN A 623 9.36 6.00 -7.15
C GLN A 623 9.47 5.42 -5.75
N CYS A 624 9.77 6.24 -4.73
CA CYS A 624 9.95 5.77 -3.36
C CYS A 624 8.67 5.17 -2.76
N SER A 625 7.50 5.74 -3.10
CA SER A 625 6.22 5.17 -2.67
C SER A 625 5.91 3.84 -3.38
N MET A 626 6.36 3.67 -4.62
CA MET A 626 6.23 2.42 -5.37
C MET A 626 7.15 1.34 -4.81
N THR A 627 8.42 1.65 -4.54
CA THR A 627 9.38 0.68 -3.99
C THR A 627 9.00 0.23 -2.59
N GLU A 628 8.43 1.13 -1.76
CA GLU A 628 7.88 0.80 -0.44
C GLU A 628 6.78 -0.25 -0.56
N ARG A 629 5.77 -0.01 -1.41
CA ARG A 629 4.68 -0.98 -1.64
C ARG A 629 5.19 -2.31 -2.19
N ARG A 630 6.15 -2.27 -3.12
CA ARG A 630 6.79 -3.48 -3.67
C ARG A 630 7.45 -4.31 -2.58
N ALA A 631 8.13 -3.68 -1.63
CA ALA A 631 8.77 -4.35 -0.50
C ALA A 631 7.74 -4.94 0.48
N ASP A 632 6.70 -4.19 0.82
CA ASP A 632 5.61 -4.66 1.68
C ASP A 632 4.87 -5.86 1.08
N ASP A 633 4.55 -5.80 -0.22
CA ASP A 633 3.86 -6.89 -0.92
C ASP A 633 4.72 -8.16 -0.96
N ALA A 634 6.01 -8.04 -1.24
CA ALA A 634 6.93 -9.17 -1.28
C ALA A 634 7.17 -9.81 0.10
N THR A 635 7.36 -9.01 1.14
CA THR A 635 7.59 -9.50 2.50
C THR A 635 6.33 -10.15 3.08
N ARG A 636 5.15 -9.59 2.79
CA ARG A 636 3.87 -10.20 3.12
C ARG A 636 3.68 -11.54 2.43
N GLU A 637 4.01 -11.64 1.15
CA GLU A 637 3.92 -12.88 0.39
C GLU A 637 4.78 -14.00 0.98
N VAL A 638 6.01 -13.69 1.39
CA VAL A 638 6.87 -14.64 2.10
C VAL A 638 6.30 -15.01 3.47
N SER A 639 5.78 -14.04 4.21
CA SER A 639 5.13 -14.29 5.51
C SER A 639 3.92 -15.22 5.37
N ASP A 640 3.06 -14.99 4.37
CA ASP A 640 1.89 -15.81 4.09
C ASP A 640 2.28 -17.23 3.69
N TRP A 641 3.34 -17.40 2.88
CA TRP A 641 3.88 -18.72 2.53
C TRP A 641 4.40 -19.47 3.76
N LEU A 642 5.22 -18.83 4.59
CA LEU A 642 5.80 -19.42 5.79
C LEU A 642 4.73 -19.80 6.82
N LYS A 643 3.69 -18.98 6.97
CA LYS A 643 2.51 -19.29 7.78
C LYS A 643 1.77 -20.51 7.26
N CYS A 644 1.64 -20.65 5.94
CA CYS A 644 1.07 -21.86 5.34
C CYS A 644 1.95 -23.08 5.61
N GLU A 645 3.27 -23.01 5.39
CA GLU A 645 4.19 -24.13 5.70
C GLU A 645 4.02 -24.59 7.16
N TYR A 646 4.04 -23.64 8.10
CA TYR A 646 3.84 -23.92 9.52
C TYR A 646 2.50 -24.61 9.79
N MET A 647 1.41 -24.15 9.17
CA MET A 647 0.06 -24.70 9.37
C MET A 647 -0.16 -26.09 8.77
N GLN A 648 0.75 -26.61 7.95
CA GLN A 648 0.63 -27.98 7.41
C GLN A 648 0.64 -29.04 8.51
N ASP A 649 1.43 -28.81 9.56
CA ASP A 649 1.53 -29.71 10.71
C ASP A 649 0.33 -29.62 11.65
N HIS A 650 -0.51 -28.58 11.50
CA HIS A 650 -1.72 -28.33 12.29
C HIS A 650 -3.02 -28.79 11.61
N VAL A 651 -2.93 -29.47 10.45
CA VAL A 651 -4.11 -29.96 9.74
C VAL A 651 -4.88 -30.96 10.61
N GLY A 652 -6.18 -30.68 10.82
CA GLY A 652 -7.07 -31.47 11.66
C GLY A 652 -7.22 -30.97 13.10
N GLU A 653 -6.41 -30.00 13.54
CA GLU A 653 -6.52 -29.40 14.87
C GLU A 653 -7.66 -28.38 14.96
N GLU A 654 -8.23 -28.23 16.17
CA GLU A 654 -9.22 -27.20 16.50
C GLU A 654 -8.55 -26.04 17.23
N LEU A 655 -8.69 -24.84 16.69
CA LEU A 655 -8.03 -23.64 17.18
C LEU A 655 -9.06 -22.52 17.39
N ASP A 656 -8.83 -21.71 18.41
CA ASP A 656 -9.65 -20.53 18.68
C ASP A 656 -9.19 -19.36 17.81
N GLY A 657 -10.16 -18.58 17.34
CA GLY A 657 -9.88 -17.42 16.51
C GLY A 657 -11.00 -16.39 16.51
N VAL A 658 -10.75 -15.31 15.80
CA VAL A 658 -11.66 -14.18 15.65
C VAL A 658 -11.89 -13.92 14.17
N ILE A 659 -13.15 -13.72 13.75
CA ILE A 659 -13.44 -13.35 12.37
C ILE A 659 -12.75 -12.01 12.05
N ALA A 660 -11.75 -12.02 11.17
CA ALA A 660 -10.94 -10.88 10.80
C ALA A 660 -11.39 -10.20 9.49
N ASN A 661 -12.17 -10.89 8.65
CA ASN A 661 -12.79 -10.28 7.47
C ASN A 661 -14.02 -11.06 7.01
N VAL A 662 -15.00 -10.40 6.39
CA VAL A 662 -16.20 -11.06 5.86
C VAL A 662 -16.38 -10.69 4.39
N THR A 663 -16.67 -11.69 3.55
CA THR A 663 -16.87 -11.53 2.11
C THR A 663 -18.16 -12.22 1.66
N GLY A 664 -18.54 -12.04 0.39
CA GLY A 664 -19.70 -12.73 -0.18
C GLY A 664 -19.58 -14.25 -0.30
N PHE A 665 -18.36 -14.80 -0.23
CA PHE A 665 -18.09 -16.23 -0.41
C PHE A 665 -17.65 -16.92 0.89
N GLY A 666 -17.58 -16.20 2.02
CA GLY A 666 -17.13 -16.74 3.28
C GLY A 666 -16.59 -15.66 4.22
N PHE A 667 -15.82 -16.06 5.21
CA PHE A 667 -15.15 -15.15 6.12
C PHE A 667 -13.78 -15.67 6.52
N PHE A 668 -12.85 -14.76 6.78
CA PHE A 668 -11.50 -15.06 7.23
C PHE A 668 -11.47 -15.03 8.75
N VAL A 669 -10.82 -16.03 9.36
CA VAL A 669 -10.63 -16.14 10.81
C VAL A 669 -9.14 -16.01 11.10
N ARG A 670 -8.80 -15.11 12.03
CA ARG A 670 -7.46 -14.96 12.60
C ARG A 670 -7.35 -15.83 13.84
N LEU A 671 -6.40 -16.75 13.85
CA LEU A 671 -6.12 -17.58 15.02
C LEU A 671 -5.51 -16.74 16.14
N THR A 672 -6.03 -16.89 17.37
CA THR A 672 -5.73 -16.00 18.50
C THR A 672 -4.27 -16.07 18.92
N GLU A 673 -3.69 -17.28 18.99
CA GLU A 673 -2.30 -17.47 19.42
C GLU A 673 -1.32 -17.26 18.26
N LEU A 674 -1.62 -17.81 17.09
CA LEU A 674 -0.70 -17.85 15.94
C LEU A 674 -0.75 -16.58 15.08
N HIS A 675 -1.81 -15.77 15.16
CA HIS A 675 -2.03 -14.60 14.30
C HIS A 675 -1.94 -14.92 12.80
N ILE A 676 -2.44 -16.11 12.44
CA ILE A 676 -2.57 -16.61 11.07
C ILE A 676 -4.02 -16.49 10.64
N ASP A 677 -4.24 -16.01 9.41
CA ASP A 677 -5.56 -15.89 8.81
C ASP A 677 -5.85 -17.13 7.93
N GLY A 678 -7.06 -17.68 8.03
CA GLY A 678 -7.55 -18.73 7.15
C GLY A 678 -9.02 -18.53 6.79
N LEU A 679 -9.47 -19.16 5.70
CA LEU A 679 -10.78 -18.95 5.09
C LEU A 679 -11.79 -20.02 5.54
N VAL A 680 -12.91 -19.59 6.10
CA VAL A 680 -14.13 -20.41 6.19
C VAL A 680 -14.99 -20.08 4.96
N HIS A 681 -14.98 -20.97 3.97
CA HIS A 681 -15.81 -20.82 2.78
C HIS A 681 -17.29 -21.10 3.10
N ILE A 682 -18.20 -20.39 2.43
CA ILE A 682 -19.65 -20.48 2.66
C ILE A 682 -20.21 -21.90 2.45
N SER A 683 -19.56 -22.72 1.62
CA SER A 683 -19.92 -24.13 1.38
C SER A 683 -19.68 -25.01 2.60
N ASN A 684 -18.79 -24.60 3.51
CA ASN A 684 -18.46 -25.33 4.72
C ASN A 684 -19.33 -24.89 5.91
N LEU A 685 -20.24 -23.93 5.69
CA LEU A 685 -21.24 -23.54 6.67
C LEU A 685 -22.47 -24.44 6.58
N ALA A 686 -23.38 -24.31 7.55
CA ALA A 686 -24.66 -25.00 7.51
C ALA A 686 -25.42 -24.68 6.21
N ASN A 687 -26.16 -25.65 5.67
CA ASN A 687 -26.91 -25.49 4.42
C ASN A 687 -27.99 -24.40 4.53
N ASP A 688 -27.65 -23.16 4.21
CA ASP A 688 -28.52 -21.99 4.18
C ASP A 688 -28.19 -21.09 2.99
N TYR A 689 -29.08 -20.16 2.68
CA TYR A 689 -28.78 -19.03 1.80
C TYR A 689 -28.20 -17.92 2.65
N TYR A 690 -26.95 -17.56 2.38
CA TYR A 690 -26.28 -16.48 3.09
C TYR A 690 -26.25 -15.20 2.27
N GLN A 691 -26.76 -14.12 2.85
CA GLN A 691 -26.67 -12.78 2.30
C GLN A 691 -25.48 -12.05 2.94
N PHE A 692 -24.61 -11.48 2.11
CA PHE A 692 -23.53 -10.61 2.57
C PHE A 692 -24.04 -9.18 2.71
N ASP A 693 -23.86 -8.64 3.92
CA ASP A 693 -24.08 -7.23 4.23
C ASP A 693 -22.70 -6.54 4.32
N PRO A 694 -22.32 -5.77 3.28
CA PRO A 694 -21.01 -5.12 3.22
C PRO A 694 -20.85 -3.96 4.22
N ILE A 695 -21.95 -3.31 4.62
CA ILE A 695 -21.91 -2.18 5.58
C ILE A 695 -21.71 -2.72 6.99
N GLY A 696 -22.54 -3.70 7.38
CA GLY A 696 -22.46 -4.34 8.69
C GLY A 696 -21.29 -5.32 8.85
N GLN A 697 -20.56 -5.61 7.75
CA GLN A 697 -19.47 -6.60 7.67
C GLN A 697 -19.89 -7.96 8.25
N ARG A 698 -21.01 -8.49 7.75
CA ARG A 698 -21.63 -9.72 8.24
C ARG A 698 -22.22 -10.59 7.14
N LEU A 699 -22.21 -11.90 7.36
CA LEU A 699 -22.94 -12.89 6.58
C LEU A 699 -24.17 -13.34 7.38
N ILE A 700 -25.35 -13.27 6.75
CA ILE A 700 -26.64 -13.55 7.39
C ILE A 700 -27.31 -14.72 6.67
N GLY A 701 -27.55 -15.83 7.38
CA GLY A 701 -28.34 -16.95 6.88
C GLY A 701 -29.84 -16.64 6.88
N GLU A 702 -30.51 -16.82 5.74
CA GLU A 702 -31.93 -16.50 5.57
C GLU A 702 -32.85 -17.44 6.36
N SER A 703 -32.54 -18.74 6.39
CA SER A 703 -33.42 -19.77 6.95
C SER A 703 -33.23 -19.94 8.45
N PHE A 704 -31.97 -19.98 8.89
CA PHE A 704 -31.61 -20.24 10.29
C PHE A 704 -31.29 -18.96 11.07
N GLY A 705 -31.13 -17.83 10.38
CA GLY A 705 -30.81 -16.55 11.03
C GLY A 705 -29.41 -16.51 11.62
N ASN A 706 -28.49 -17.37 11.16
CA ASN A 706 -27.09 -17.37 11.60
C ASN A 706 -26.41 -16.08 11.14
N ILE A 707 -25.73 -15.39 12.05
CA ILE A 707 -25.03 -14.14 11.72
C ILE A 707 -23.57 -14.30 12.11
N TYR A 708 -22.70 -14.28 11.11
CA TYR A 708 -21.25 -14.24 11.29
C TYR A 708 -20.77 -12.83 11.00
N ARG A 709 -20.24 -12.15 12.01
CA ARG A 709 -19.78 -10.76 11.92
C ARG A 709 -18.27 -10.70 12.15
N LEU A 710 -17.63 -9.73 11.50
CA LEU A 710 -16.30 -9.28 11.87
C LEU A 710 -16.19 -9.08 13.41
N GLY A 711 -15.13 -9.62 14.03
CA GLY A 711 -14.90 -9.59 15.47
C GLY A 711 -15.56 -10.72 16.28
N ASP A 712 -16.41 -11.55 15.69
CA ASP A 712 -17.00 -12.69 16.42
C ASP A 712 -15.91 -13.72 16.76
N ALA A 713 -15.85 -14.14 18.02
CA ALA A 713 -15.02 -15.26 18.46
C ALA A 713 -15.62 -16.59 17.98
N VAL A 714 -14.78 -17.40 17.35
CA VAL A 714 -15.13 -18.69 16.73
C VAL A 714 -14.08 -19.73 17.04
N LYS A 715 -14.51 -20.99 17.03
CA LYS A 715 -13.61 -22.13 17.02
C LYS A 715 -13.62 -22.77 15.64
N VAL A 716 -12.45 -22.93 15.06
CA VAL A 716 -12.28 -23.46 13.70
C VAL A 716 -11.40 -24.69 13.71
N LYS A 717 -11.63 -25.58 12.76
CA LYS A 717 -10.76 -26.73 12.49
C LYS A 717 -9.98 -26.49 11.21
N VAL A 718 -8.68 -26.77 11.23
CA VAL A 718 -7.83 -26.70 10.03
C VAL A 718 -8.21 -27.84 9.09
N LEU A 719 -8.78 -27.53 7.92
CA LEU A 719 -9.22 -28.53 6.94
C LEU A 719 -8.08 -28.92 5.99
N SER A 720 -7.48 -27.91 5.37
CA SER A 720 -6.44 -28.08 4.37
C SER A 720 -5.56 -26.85 4.30
N VAL A 721 -4.32 -27.07 3.88
CA VAL A 721 -3.37 -26.00 3.56
C VAL A 721 -2.86 -26.22 2.15
N ASN A 722 -2.98 -25.19 1.33
CA ASN A 722 -2.50 -25.16 -0.04
C ASN A 722 -1.35 -24.15 -0.14
N LEU A 723 -0.13 -24.66 -0.28
CA LEU A 723 1.08 -23.84 -0.41
C LEU A 723 1.15 -23.07 -1.72
N ASP A 724 0.59 -23.63 -2.80
CA ASP A 724 0.63 -23.03 -4.14
C ASP A 724 -0.24 -21.78 -4.19
N ASP A 725 -1.44 -21.87 -3.60
CA ASP A 725 -2.37 -20.74 -3.49
C ASP A 725 -2.15 -19.89 -2.23
N ARG A 726 -1.23 -20.31 -1.35
CA ARG A 726 -0.95 -19.71 -0.02
C ARG A 726 -2.22 -19.50 0.79
N GLN A 727 -3.04 -20.55 0.84
CA GLN A 727 -4.37 -20.54 1.44
C GLN A 727 -4.48 -21.62 2.50
N ILE A 728 -5.13 -21.26 3.60
CA ILE A 728 -5.50 -22.15 4.69
C ILE A 728 -7.01 -22.17 4.75
N ASP A 729 -7.60 -23.36 4.64
CA ASP A 729 -9.05 -23.56 4.71
C ASP A 729 -9.45 -24.03 6.10
N PHE A 730 -10.53 -23.45 6.59
CA PHE A 730 -11.12 -23.75 7.88
C PHE A 730 -12.53 -24.29 7.76
N GLU A 731 -12.88 -25.17 8.70
CA GLU A 731 -14.25 -25.57 9.01
C GLU A 731 -14.69 -24.89 10.29
N LEU A 732 -15.90 -24.34 10.31
CA LEU A 732 -16.46 -23.77 11.52
C LEU A 732 -16.96 -24.89 12.46
N VAL A 733 -16.41 -24.96 13.66
CA VAL A 733 -16.83 -25.93 14.69
C VAL A 733 -17.89 -25.32 15.61
N GLU A 734 -17.56 -24.16 16.20
CA GLU A 734 -18.43 -23.47 17.16
C GLU A 734 -18.34 -21.95 16.97
N THR A 735 -19.41 -21.24 17.34
CA THR A 735 -19.41 -19.78 17.43
C THR A 735 -19.90 -19.35 18.81
N SER A 736 -19.28 -18.32 19.37
CA SER A 736 -19.65 -17.73 20.66
C SER A 736 -21.08 -17.15 20.68
N ARG A 737 -21.67 -16.86 19.52
CA ARG A 737 -23.07 -16.44 19.40
C ARG A 737 -24.02 -17.62 19.53
N LYS A 738 -24.71 -17.72 20.68
CA LYS A 738 -25.84 -18.64 20.85
C LYS A 738 -26.91 -18.38 19.78
N LEU A 739 -27.19 -19.43 19.01
CA LEU A 739 -28.29 -19.49 18.03
C LEU A 739 -29.57 -18.90 18.66
N ARG A 740 -30.17 -17.89 18.02
CA ARG A 740 -31.53 -17.47 18.35
C ARG A 740 -32.51 -18.52 17.82
N GLY A 741 -32.59 -19.64 18.54
CA GLY A 741 -33.54 -20.72 18.37
C GLY A 741 -32.98 -21.89 17.59
N GLU A 742 -32.96 -23.08 18.22
CA GLU A 742 -33.10 -24.32 17.46
C GLU A 742 -34.38 -24.20 16.62
N GLY A 743 -34.22 -24.10 15.30
CA GLY A 743 -35.33 -24.05 14.37
C GLY A 743 -36.20 -25.30 14.53
N LYS A 744 -37.25 -25.23 15.37
CA LYS A 744 -38.36 -26.17 15.29
C LYS A 744 -38.93 -26.03 13.88
N THR A 745 -38.65 -26.99 13.01
CA THR A 745 -39.25 -27.08 11.68
C THR A 745 -40.76 -26.84 11.76
N ALA A 746 -41.36 -26.29 10.71
CA ALA A 746 -42.80 -26.05 10.64
C ALA A 746 -43.62 -27.30 11.04
N LYS A 747 -43.07 -28.49 10.77
CA LYS A 747 -43.58 -29.80 11.19
C LYS A 747 -43.59 -29.99 12.72
N LYS A 748 -42.51 -29.65 13.44
CA LYS A 748 -42.46 -29.68 14.91
C LYS A 748 -43.43 -28.67 15.54
N ARG A 749 -43.56 -27.45 14.97
CA ARG A 749 -44.54 -26.45 15.44
C ARG A 749 -45.98 -26.92 15.27
N ALA A 750 -46.30 -27.61 14.17
CA ALA A 750 -47.63 -28.18 13.92
C ALA A 750 -47.99 -29.32 14.89
N VAL A 751 -47.03 -30.20 15.20
CA VAL A 751 -47.23 -31.31 16.14
C VAL A 751 -47.44 -30.80 17.57
N GLU A 752 -46.70 -29.79 17.99
CA GLU A 752 -46.82 -29.18 19.31
C GLU A 752 -48.11 -28.36 19.47
N ALA A 753 -48.56 -27.70 18.39
CA ALA A 753 -49.86 -27.03 18.34
C ALA A 753 -51.03 -28.03 18.41
N GLN A 754 -50.92 -29.19 17.75
CA GLN A 754 -51.90 -30.27 17.88
C GLN A 754 -51.90 -30.90 19.27
N ALA A 755 -50.73 -31.05 19.91
CA ALA A 755 -50.62 -31.55 21.28
C ALA A 755 -51.26 -30.58 22.30
N LYS A 756 -51.02 -29.27 22.16
CA LYS A 756 -51.66 -28.23 23.01
C LYS A 756 -53.16 -28.07 22.76
N ALA A 757 -53.63 -28.32 21.54
CA ALA A 757 -55.06 -28.32 21.21
C ALA A 757 -55.80 -29.54 21.80
N LYS A 758 -55.13 -30.70 21.91
CA LYS A 758 -55.68 -31.90 22.55
C LYS A 758 -55.74 -31.76 24.09
N SER A 759 -54.75 -31.12 24.72
CA SER A 759 -54.77 -30.94 26.19
C SER A 759 -55.82 -29.93 26.65
N LYS A 760 -56.14 -28.90 25.85
CA LYS A 760 -57.21 -27.93 26.17
C LYS A 760 -58.64 -28.48 26.01
N LYS A 761 -58.85 -29.59 25.30
CA LYS A 761 -60.19 -30.22 25.15
C LYS A 761 -60.55 -31.22 26.25
N ALA A 762 -59.60 -31.60 27.12
CA ALA A 762 -59.84 -32.57 28.20
C ALA A 762 -60.20 -31.93 29.55
N GLY A 763 -60.16 -30.60 29.68
CA GLY A 763 -60.26 -29.89 30.95
C GLY A 763 -61.49 -28.99 31.12
N THR A 764 -62.71 -29.45 30.80
CA THR A 764 -63.94 -28.73 31.18
C THR A 764 -65.13 -29.67 31.40
N ARG A 765 -65.27 -30.18 32.63
CA ARG A 765 -66.54 -30.63 33.20
C ARG A 765 -66.54 -30.38 34.71
N GLY A 766 -67.42 -29.46 35.16
CA GLY A 766 -67.97 -29.46 36.53
C GLY A 766 -67.78 -28.18 37.35
N GLY A 767 -68.90 -27.57 37.77
CA GLY A 767 -69.01 -26.84 39.04
C GLY A 767 -69.36 -25.35 38.97
N LYS A 768 -70.66 -25.02 39.14
CA LYS A 768 -71.19 -23.66 39.35
C LYS A 768 -70.93 -23.17 40.78
N ALA A 769 -70.65 -21.87 40.95
CA ALA A 769 -71.11 -21.07 42.10
C ALA A 769 -71.21 -19.57 41.70
N VAL A 770 -72.29 -18.92 42.13
CA VAL A 770 -72.70 -17.51 41.90
C VAL A 770 -72.75 -16.86 43.30
N PRO A 771 -72.29 -15.61 43.54
CA PRO A 771 -73.14 -14.37 43.52
C PRO A 771 -72.34 -13.11 43.05
N MET A 772 -72.81 -11.87 42.90
CA MET A 772 -74.07 -11.12 43.07
C MET A 772 -73.88 -9.75 42.37
N VAL A 773 -74.96 -9.22 41.76
CA VAL A 773 -75.33 -7.79 41.58
C VAL A 773 -74.40 -6.81 40.84
N GLU A 774 -74.83 -6.57 39.58
CA GLU A 774 -75.01 -5.34 38.76
C GLU A 774 -73.93 -4.31 38.36
N PRO A 775 -74.08 -3.73 37.13
CA PRO A 775 -73.00 -3.16 36.32
C PRO A 775 -73.14 -1.64 36.07
N THR A 776 -72.09 -1.00 35.55
CA THR A 776 -72.23 0.28 34.81
C THR A 776 -71.44 0.31 33.50
N LYS A 777 -72.16 0.75 32.47
CA LYS A 777 -71.90 0.77 31.01
C LYS A 777 -70.75 1.68 30.56
N ARG A 778 -70.18 1.40 29.38
CA ARG A 778 -70.33 2.20 28.12
C ARG A 778 -69.60 1.54 26.91
N PRO A 779 -69.92 1.89 25.65
CA PRO A 779 -70.43 0.92 24.67
C PRO A 779 -69.55 0.71 23.41
N ASP A 780 -69.87 -0.38 22.71
CA ASP A 780 -69.43 -0.78 21.37
C ASP A 780 -69.88 0.17 20.23
N LYS A 781 -69.16 0.06 19.11
CA LYS A 781 -69.64 0.39 17.76
C LYS A 781 -69.20 -0.68 16.74
N SER A 782 -70.15 -1.53 16.36
CA SER A 782 -70.49 -1.89 14.97
C SER A 782 -71.96 -1.44 14.80
N GLU A 783 -72.59 -1.22 13.64
CA GLU A 783 -72.48 -1.84 12.33
C GLU A 783 -73.38 -1.04 11.34
N SER A 784 -73.07 -1.14 10.03
CA SER A 784 -73.96 -1.14 8.84
C SER A 784 -75.18 -0.20 8.63
N ALA A 785 -75.22 0.32 7.39
CA ALA A 785 -76.35 0.34 6.41
C ALA A 785 -77.39 1.50 6.35
N ASP A 786 -77.25 2.30 5.28
CA ASP A 786 -78.22 2.74 4.24
C ASP A 786 -79.69 3.12 4.54
N SER A 787 -80.11 4.31 4.05
CA SER A 787 -81.09 4.43 2.94
C SER A 787 -81.48 5.88 2.52
N ALA A 788 -81.23 6.17 1.24
CA ALA A 788 -82.14 6.67 0.18
C ALA A 788 -82.71 8.12 0.05
N LYS A 789 -82.68 8.57 -1.23
CA LYS A 789 -83.47 9.58 -2.02
C LYS A 789 -83.01 11.06 -1.93
N SER A 790 -82.90 11.88 -2.99
CA SER A 790 -83.22 11.88 -4.44
C SER A 790 -82.42 13.05 -5.09
N LYS A 791 -82.03 13.16 -6.38
CA LYS A 791 -82.80 13.37 -7.63
C LYS A 791 -81.78 13.68 -8.77
N ARG A 792 -82.04 13.16 -9.99
CA ARG A 792 -81.78 13.66 -11.39
C ARG A 792 -80.49 14.46 -11.73
N ALA A 793 -79.88 14.44 -12.93
CA ALA A 793 -79.87 13.66 -14.17
C ALA A 793 -78.85 14.32 -15.16
N LYS A 794 -78.19 13.53 -16.03
CA LYS A 794 -77.55 13.80 -17.36
C LYS A 794 -76.40 14.84 -17.49
N SER A 795 -75.22 14.39 -17.96
CA SER A 795 -74.58 14.60 -19.31
C SER A 795 -74.04 16.04 -19.52
N ASP A 796 -72.88 16.37 -20.07
CA ASP A 796 -72.06 15.85 -21.17
C ASP A 796 -70.60 16.39 -21.13
N LYS A 797 -69.76 15.73 -21.93
CA LYS A 797 -68.41 16.02 -22.50
C LYS A 797 -67.68 17.39 -22.35
N ALA A 798 -66.35 17.23 -22.17
CA ALA A 798 -65.21 17.86 -22.86
C ALA A 798 -64.82 19.34 -22.60
N SER A 799 -63.54 19.58 -22.27
CA SER A 799 -62.58 20.27 -23.15
C SER A 799 -61.21 20.50 -22.49
N LYS A 800 -60.23 20.76 -23.36
CA LYS A 800 -58.77 20.79 -23.21
C LYS A 800 -58.23 22.14 -22.70
N ALA A 801 -57.09 22.02 -21.99
CA ALA A 801 -55.81 22.73 -22.18
C ALA A 801 -55.57 24.20 -21.74
N LYS A 802 -54.49 24.31 -20.94
CA LYS A 802 -53.32 25.21 -21.00
C LYS A 802 -53.50 26.74 -20.95
N SER A 803 -52.91 27.33 -19.92
CA SER A 803 -51.86 28.37 -19.97
C SER A 803 -51.23 28.47 -18.55
N ARG A 804 -50.01 28.96 -18.27
CA ARG A 804 -49.22 30.02 -18.90
C ARG A 804 -47.81 30.06 -18.27
N SER A 805 -46.78 30.31 -19.08
CA SER A 805 -45.47 30.84 -18.69
C SER A 805 -45.36 32.34 -19.05
N LYS A 806 -44.53 33.07 -18.33
CA LYS A 806 -44.05 34.45 -18.54
C LYS A 806 -42.69 34.54 -17.81
N THR A 807 -41.64 35.25 -18.23
CA THR A 807 -41.53 36.44 -19.08
C THR A 807 -40.06 36.72 -19.43
N ALA A 808 -39.79 37.28 -20.61
CA ALA A 808 -38.64 38.15 -20.88
C ALA A 808 -39.13 39.37 -21.69
N LYS A 809 -38.65 40.57 -21.33
CA LYS A 809 -39.03 41.87 -21.91
C LYS A 809 -38.01 42.32 -22.96
N SER A 810 -38.50 43.14 -23.88
CA SER A 810 -37.93 43.49 -25.18
C SER A 810 -37.23 44.86 -25.20
N ARG A 811 -36.36 45.03 -26.24
CA ARG A 811 -36.22 46.15 -27.20
C ARG A 811 -35.88 47.56 -26.65
N THR A 812 -35.12 48.45 -27.29
CA THR A 812 -34.69 48.62 -28.70
C THR A 812 -33.51 49.63 -28.76
N LYS A 813 -32.76 49.59 -29.86
CA LYS A 813 -31.71 50.54 -30.30
C LYS A 813 -32.24 51.95 -30.62
N THR A 814 -31.45 52.98 -30.30
CA THR A 814 -30.96 54.05 -31.23
C THR A 814 -29.97 55.00 -30.53
N LYS A 815 -28.66 54.86 -30.76
CA LYS A 815 -27.75 55.77 -31.51
C LYS A 815 -26.34 55.20 -31.43
#